data_AF-A0A349MD67-F1
#
_entry.id   AF-A0A349MD67-F1
#
_cell.length_a   1.000
_cell.length_b   1.000
_cell.length_c   1.000
_cell.angle_alpha   90.00
_cell.angle_beta   90.00
_cell.angle_gamma   90.00
#
_symmetry.space_group_name_H-M   'P 1'
#
loop_
_entity.id
_entity.type
_entity.pdbx_description
1 polymer ?
#
loop_
_entity_poly.entity_id
_entity_poly.type
_entity_poly.pdbx_seq_one_letter_code
_entity_poly.pdbx_strand_id
1 'polypeptide(L)'
;MQNKNILVVFTVLLALATLYTLSFNWVASGYEAKADEYGAYVADSLEMADALGGQTFDEAAAQAAREFLRDSATAEIYPVFGHTYRQVKEQELNLGLDLKGGMSVTLEVSLPDLIVALSDYSDNSDFRGAIADAKALRKKNSDDFVTNFEAAWTTRAPEVELWRIFHNMENKDLFPAKSTDAEIFEILRAESETAIDNTESIIRKRIDQLGVAQPNVQKLQNGRILVELPGIDDRERARKQLKSTANLEFWETYFNDEVIGKIGAANTAIGEVMSPELFGEAAPADSTLNQEELRAKNPLLSVLQLELGRRSPVVGYTLASDTNRVNDLLRRPEARQALGSELRLLWEAKPATNVAQLFAIKDPSGKGKAELSGKSIVDARVSYDEIGDVVVSMTMNSEGAISWGAMTERCANENNRAVAVVLDNLVFSAPNVQTAITNGRSQISFGTGQSAEQKLAEAEDLAGLLKAGSLPAPARIVDEVSVGPQLGEENIKAGLSSFVIALFVVLAYMIFYYRGAGLVSNVALIANLFFLIGALASLGAALTLPGIAGIVLTIGMAVDANVLIYERIREEMRGGKGLMVALKEGYAKAYSAIIDANITTLLTAFVLYSFGSGAIRGFATTLIIGIFTSLFSAVVLTRLIFFSRLEKKKNISFYTEATKNWFTNSAVNFIGNRRRFYVLSAILVVAGIGSLVTKGLNEGVEFSGGTTFDVSFDDAVDAEAVRGALASAFSEDGVPGNPLVQTKDSPEKLRIMTNFMIDSESENVDEEINNALASGLSTLNTGYSIDMYNKVDSTISDDFRSGAKNATIFSLIIIFLYIFFRFRKWQ
;
A
#
# COMPACT_ATOMS: atom_id res chain seq x y z
N MET A 1 3.61 -9.01 -46.65
CA MET A 1 4.35 -8.52 -45.46
C MET A 1 5.29 -9.64 -45.04
N GLN A 2 6.62 -9.41 -44.99
CA GLN A 2 7.55 -10.42 -44.47
C GLN A 2 7.20 -10.70 -43.00
N ASN A 3 7.26 -11.96 -42.56
CA ASN A 3 6.98 -12.40 -41.19
C ASN A 3 5.53 -12.16 -40.68
N LYS A 4 4.55 -12.03 -41.58
CA LYS A 4 3.12 -11.86 -41.20
C LYS A 4 2.63 -12.93 -40.22
N ASN A 5 2.97 -14.20 -40.45
CA ASN A 5 2.51 -15.30 -39.61
C ASN A 5 3.06 -15.19 -38.18
N ILE A 6 4.32 -14.79 -38.03
CA ILE A 6 4.95 -14.57 -36.71
C ILE A 6 4.22 -13.46 -35.97
N LEU A 7 3.93 -12.33 -36.64
CA LEU A 7 3.21 -11.21 -36.02
C LEU A 7 1.78 -11.57 -35.64
N VAL A 8 1.07 -12.36 -36.47
CA VAL A 8 -0.27 -12.85 -36.15
C VAL A 8 -0.22 -13.76 -34.92
N VAL A 9 0.69 -14.74 -34.89
CA VAL A 9 0.85 -15.66 -33.75
C VAL A 9 1.18 -14.89 -32.48
N PHE A 10 2.13 -13.96 -32.54
CA PHE A 10 2.48 -13.10 -31.41
C PHE A 10 1.28 -12.29 -30.91
N THR A 11 0.51 -11.66 -31.81
CA THR A 11 -0.68 -10.88 -31.45
C THR A 11 -1.75 -11.75 -30.79
N VAL A 12 -1.96 -12.96 -31.28
CA VAL A 12 -2.93 -13.91 -30.70
C VAL A 12 -2.48 -14.38 -29.33
N LEU A 13 -1.20 -14.74 -29.15
CA LEU A 13 -0.66 -15.13 -27.86
C LEU A 13 -0.75 -13.99 -26.84
N LEU A 14 -0.42 -12.77 -27.25
CA LEU A 14 -0.55 -11.59 -26.41
C LEU A 14 -2.02 -11.36 -26.02
N ALA A 15 -2.95 -11.49 -26.97
CA ALA A 15 -4.38 -11.34 -26.68
C ALA A 15 -4.92 -12.42 -25.73
N LEU A 16 -4.46 -13.67 -25.86
CA LEU A 16 -4.82 -14.75 -24.94
C LEU A 16 -4.24 -14.51 -23.53
N ALA A 17 -2.99 -14.06 -23.45
CA ALA A 17 -2.37 -13.69 -22.18
C ALA A 17 -3.13 -12.55 -21.49
N THR A 18 -3.52 -11.51 -22.25
CA THR A 18 -4.35 -10.42 -21.72
C THR A 18 -5.76 -10.87 -21.33
N LEU A 19 -6.39 -11.77 -22.11
CA LEU A 19 -7.68 -12.34 -21.71
C LEU A 19 -7.58 -13.11 -20.40
N TYR A 20 -6.50 -13.87 -20.21
CA TYR A 20 -6.25 -14.62 -18.98
C TYR A 20 -6.04 -13.71 -17.78
N THR A 21 -5.30 -12.60 -17.92
CA THR A 21 -5.14 -11.65 -16.82
C THR A 21 -6.43 -10.92 -16.50
N LEU A 22 -7.22 -10.54 -17.51
CA LEU A 22 -8.50 -9.87 -17.29
C LEU A 22 -9.61 -10.78 -16.79
N SER A 23 -9.54 -12.10 -17.00
CA SER A 23 -10.55 -13.02 -16.49
C SER A 23 -10.58 -13.07 -14.96
N PHE A 24 -9.50 -12.74 -14.27
CA PHE A 24 -9.51 -12.61 -12.80
C PHE A 24 -10.50 -11.55 -12.32
N ASN A 25 -10.58 -10.39 -12.97
CA ASN A 25 -11.56 -9.35 -12.63
C ASN A 25 -13.01 -9.85 -12.80
N TRP A 26 -13.30 -10.60 -13.86
CA TRP A 26 -14.65 -11.12 -14.11
C TRP A 26 -15.05 -12.22 -13.12
N VAL A 27 -14.11 -13.09 -12.76
CA VAL A 27 -14.34 -14.13 -11.75
C VAL A 27 -14.51 -13.52 -10.36
N ALA A 28 -13.69 -12.54 -10.00
CA ALA A 28 -13.81 -11.79 -8.74
C ALA A 28 -15.16 -11.09 -8.63
N SER A 29 -15.49 -10.21 -9.59
CA SER A 29 -16.76 -9.46 -9.59
C SER A 29 -17.99 -10.36 -9.64
N GLY A 30 -17.94 -11.47 -10.39
CA GLY A 30 -19.02 -12.45 -10.43
C GLY A 30 -19.20 -13.22 -9.12
N TYR A 31 -18.14 -13.38 -8.31
CA TYR A 31 -18.24 -13.98 -6.98
C TYR A 31 -18.72 -12.97 -5.93
N GLU A 32 -18.27 -11.72 -6.02
CA GLU A 32 -18.72 -10.62 -5.16
C GLU A 32 -20.19 -10.31 -5.35
N ALA A 33 -20.71 -10.31 -6.58
CA ALA A 33 -22.14 -10.15 -6.83
C ALA A 33 -22.99 -11.23 -6.14
N LYS A 34 -22.48 -12.47 -6.02
CA LYS A 34 -23.17 -13.53 -5.26
C LYS A 34 -23.12 -13.29 -3.77
N ALA A 35 -22.03 -12.71 -3.27
CA ALA A 35 -21.92 -12.32 -1.88
C ALA A 35 -22.87 -11.17 -1.55
N ASP A 36 -23.04 -10.21 -2.46
CA ASP A 36 -24.01 -9.12 -2.33
C ASP A 36 -25.44 -9.65 -2.32
N GLU A 37 -25.77 -10.62 -3.19
CA GLU A 37 -27.07 -11.31 -3.15
C GLU A 37 -27.30 -12.04 -1.82
N TYR A 38 -26.28 -12.72 -1.30
CA TYR A 38 -26.35 -13.35 0.02
C TYR A 38 -26.51 -12.32 1.14
N GLY A 39 -25.77 -11.22 1.08
CA GLY A 39 -25.86 -10.13 2.04
C GLY A 39 -27.24 -9.49 2.07
N ALA A 40 -27.82 -9.23 0.88
CA ALA A 40 -29.19 -8.73 0.76
C ALA A 40 -30.22 -9.71 1.32
N TYR A 41 -30.05 -11.02 1.11
CA TYR A 41 -30.91 -12.03 1.70
C TYR A 41 -30.82 -12.05 3.24
N VAL A 42 -29.62 -11.93 3.80
CA VAL A 42 -29.42 -11.85 5.25
C VAL A 42 -30.04 -10.57 5.82
N ALA A 43 -29.83 -9.42 5.17
CA ALA A 43 -30.41 -8.15 5.59
C ALA A 43 -31.95 -8.19 5.56
N ASP A 44 -32.55 -8.75 4.51
CA ASP A 44 -34.00 -8.96 4.40
C ASP A 44 -34.51 -9.83 5.55
N SER A 45 -33.79 -10.90 5.90
CA SER A 45 -34.14 -11.74 7.05
C SER A 45 -34.05 -11.01 8.40
N LEU A 46 -33.06 -10.13 8.58
CA LEU A 46 -32.87 -9.33 9.79
C LEU A 46 -33.92 -8.21 9.90
N GLU A 47 -34.28 -7.60 8.78
CA GLU A 47 -35.36 -6.62 8.71
C GLU A 47 -36.71 -7.25 9.04
N MET A 48 -37.01 -8.42 8.47
CA MET A 48 -38.21 -9.19 8.80
C MET A 48 -38.30 -9.59 10.28
N ALA A 49 -37.15 -9.79 10.93
CA ALA A 49 -37.06 -10.15 12.34
C ALA A 49 -36.98 -8.94 13.30
N ASP A 50 -37.05 -7.70 12.79
CA ASP A 50 -36.82 -6.45 13.56
C ASP A 50 -35.49 -6.47 14.35
N ALA A 51 -34.46 -7.09 13.75
CA ALA A 51 -33.17 -7.40 14.38
C ALA A 51 -32.01 -6.57 13.80
N LEU A 52 -32.30 -5.51 13.05
CA LEU A 52 -31.29 -4.65 12.40
C LEU A 52 -30.40 -3.86 13.39
N GLY A 53 -30.80 -3.76 14.67
CA GLY A 53 -29.92 -3.21 15.71
C GLY A 53 -29.49 -1.75 15.50
N GLY A 54 -30.26 -0.97 14.73
CA GLY A 54 -29.95 0.43 14.40
C GLY A 54 -29.11 0.64 13.15
N GLN A 55 -28.73 -0.43 12.44
CA GLN A 55 -28.11 -0.34 11.11
C GLN A 55 -29.18 -0.13 10.03
N THR A 56 -28.79 0.54 8.94
CA THR A 56 -29.60 0.59 7.72
C THR A 56 -29.56 -0.76 6.98
N PHE A 57 -30.56 -1.03 6.13
CA PHE A 57 -30.60 -2.25 5.31
C PHE A 57 -29.32 -2.42 4.50
N ASP A 58 -28.84 -1.34 3.87
CA ASP A 58 -27.64 -1.36 3.04
C ASP A 58 -26.37 -1.67 3.86
N GLU A 59 -26.27 -1.14 5.08
CA GLU A 59 -25.15 -1.44 5.99
C GLU A 59 -25.15 -2.90 6.44
N ALA A 60 -26.31 -3.43 6.81
CA ALA A 60 -26.48 -4.83 7.21
C ALA A 60 -26.17 -5.79 6.04
N ALA A 61 -26.66 -5.46 4.83
CA ALA A 61 -26.41 -6.23 3.63
C ALA A 61 -24.91 -6.24 3.27
N ALA A 62 -24.27 -5.07 3.29
CA ALA A 62 -22.85 -4.94 3.03
C ALA A 62 -22.01 -5.66 4.09
N GLN A 63 -22.42 -5.63 5.37
CA GLN A 63 -21.74 -6.37 6.43
C GLN A 63 -21.82 -7.87 6.20
N ALA A 64 -23.01 -8.41 5.93
CA ALA A 64 -23.20 -9.84 5.67
C ALA A 64 -22.46 -10.31 4.39
N ALA A 65 -22.45 -9.49 3.33
CA ALA A 65 -21.68 -9.78 2.12
C ALA A 65 -20.17 -9.83 2.41
N ARG A 66 -19.63 -8.88 3.19
CA ARG A 66 -18.22 -8.88 3.61
C ARG A 66 -17.89 -10.09 4.46
N GLU A 67 -18.76 -10.46 5.40
CA GLU A 67 -18.59 -11.67 6.22
C GLU A 67 -18.57 -12.92 5.35
N PHE A 68 -19.46 -13.03 4.36
CA PHE A 68 -19.47 -14.16 3.42
C PHE A 68 -18.16 -14.26 2.60
N LEU A 69 -17.68 -13.13 2.05
CA LEU A 69 -16.43 -13.09 1.28
C LEU A 69 -15.21 -13.41 2.13
N ARG A 70 -15.20 -12.93 3.38
CA ARG A 70 -14.15 -13.22 4.36
C ARG A 70 -14.12 -14.72 4.69
N ASP A 71 -15.28 -15.29 5.01
CA ASP A 71 -15.43 -16.70 5.38
C ASP A 71 -15.16 -17.63 4.18
N SER A 72 -15.32 -17.12 2.95
CA SER A 72 -15.05 -17.86 1.71
C SER A 72 -13.72 -17.51 1.05
N ALA A 73 -12.77 -16.89 1.78
CA ALA A 73 -11.51 -16.41 1.20
C ALA A 73 -10.66 -17.52 0.52
N THR A 74 -10.74 -18.75 1.03
CA THR A 74 -10.04 -19.92 0.48
C THR A 74 -10.91 -20.76 -0.46
N ALA A 75 -12.14 -20.35 -0.74
CA ALA A 75 -13.00 -21.06 -1.68
C ALA A 75 -12.37 -21.02 -3.07
N GLU A 76 -12.27 -22.18 -3.73
CA GLU A 76 -11.87 -22.26 -5.14
C GLU A 76 -13.01 -21.72 -6.01
N ILE A 77 -12.79 -20.56 -6.61
CA ILE A 77 -13.81 -19.88 -7.42
C ILE A 77 -13.45 -19.86 -8.89
N TYR A 78 -12.17 -20.06 -9.23
CA TYR A 78 -11.72 -19.94 -10.59
C TYR A 78 -11.89 -21.27 -11.33
N PRO A 79 -12.67 -21.30 -12.44
CA PRO A 79 -13.08 -22.54 -13.08
C PRO A 79 -11.94 -23.33 -13.75
N VAL A 80 -10.78 -22.70 -13.98
CA VAL A 80 -9.60 -23.29 -14.62
C VAL A 80 -8.36 -23.09 -13.74
N PHE A 81 -7.69 -24.17 -13.30
CA PHE A 81 -6.53 -24.14 -12.39
C PHE A 81 -6.82 -23.98 -10.88
N GLY A 82 -8.08 -23.93 -10.44
CA GLY A 82 -8.46 -24.07 -9.02
C GLY A 82 -7.99 -22.92 -8.12
N HIS A 83 -7.87 -21.69 -8.65
CA HIS A 83 -7.48 -20.55 -7.84
C HIS A 83 -8.55 -20.18 -6.80
N THR A 84 -8.11 -19.86 -5.58
CA THR A 84 -8.97 -19.42 -4.48
C THR A 84 -9.41 -17.97 -4.67
N TYR A 85 -10.49 -17.52 -4.00
CA TYR A 85 -10.91 -16.11 -4.04
C TYR A 85 -9.78 -15.16 -3.67
N ARG A 86 -8.98 -15.47 -2.64
CA ARG A 86 -7.79 -14.70 -2.27
C ARG A 86 -6.78 -14.59 -3.42
N GLN A 87 -6.43 -15.70 -4.06
CA GLN A 87 -5.49 -15.70 -5.19
C GLN A 87 -6.04 -14.96 -6.42
N VAL A 88 -7.34 -15.11 -6.68
CA VAL A 88 -8.02 -14.38 -7.76
C VAL A 88 -8.01 -12.88 -7.47
N LYS A 89 -8.24 -12.49 -6.21
CA LYS A 89 -8.14 -11.10 -5.78
C LYS A 89 -6.72 -10.58 -5.94
N GLU A 90 -5.68 -11.29 -5.50
CA GLU A 90 -4.29 -10.86 -5.67
C GLU A 90 -3.89 -10.62 -7.15
N GLN A 91 -4.55 -11.29 -8.11
CA GLN A 91 -4.30 -11.12 -9.55
C GLN A 91 -5.29 -10.17 -10.25
N GLU A 92 -6.26 -9.61 -9.52
CA GLU A 92 -7.18 -8.61 -10.03
C GLU A 92 -6.42 -7.32 -10.39
N LEU A 93 -6.96 -6.53 -11.32
CA LEU A 93 -6.50 -5.16 -11.55
C LEU A 93 -6.54 -4.37 -10.24
N ASN A 94 -5.36 -4.07 -9.69
CA ASN A 94 -5.23 -3.22 -8.54
C ASN A 94 -5.75 -1.83 -8.88
N LEU A 95 -6.75 -1.36 -8.14
CA LEU A 95 -7.18 0.03 -8.21
C LEU A 95 -6.43 0.79 -7.11
N GLY A 96 -5.95 1.97 -7.44
CA GLY A 96 -5.28 2.84 -6.49
C GLY A 96 -6.23 3.37 -5.43
N LEU A 97 -5.64 3.94 -4.37
CA LEU A 97 -6.38 4.46 -3.22
C LEU A 97 -7.45 5.49 -3.58
N ASP A 98 -7.14 6.36 -4.54
CA ASP A 98 -8.04 7.41 -5.02
C ASP A 98 -9.35 6.87 -5.61
N LEU A 99 -9.36 5.58 -5.99
CA LEU A 99 -10.51 4.90 -6.60
C LEU A 99 -11.18 3.95 -5.59
N LYS A 100 -10.41 3.13 -4.86
CA LYS A 100 -10.97 2.16 -3.90
C LYS A 100 -11.33 2.78 -2.54
N GLY A 101 -10.81 3.97 -2.23
CA GLY A 101 -10.75 4.48 -0.87
C GLY A 101 -9.74 3.69 -0.02
N GLY A 102 -9.40 4.22 1.15
CA GLY A 102 -8.54 3.57 2.14
C GLY A 102 -7.49 4.51 2.72
N MET A 103 -6.34 3.95 3.10
CA MET A 103 -5.21 4.67 3.67
C MET A 103 -3.89 4.27 3.00
N SER A 104 -3.06 5.25 2.64
CA SER A 104 -1.67 5.11 2.22
C SER A 104 -0.79 5.83 3.23
N VAL A 105 0.21 5.16 3.76
CA VAL A 105 1.09 5.68 4.79
C VAL A 105 2.52 5.41 4.39
N THR A 106 3.35 6.43 4.42
CA THR A 106 4.80 6.28 4.40
C THR A 106 5.31 6.30 5.83
N LEU A 107 5.81 5.16 6.28
CA LEU A 107 6.45 4.99 7.58
C LEU A 107 7.96 5.21 7.42
N GLU A 108 8.57 5.94 8.35
CA GLU A 108 10.01 6.07 8.45
C GLU A 108 10.49 5.36 9.71
N VAL A 109 11.46 4.44 9.57
CA VAL A 109 12.12 3.82 10.71
C VAL A 109 13.04 4.86 11.34
N SER A 110 12.90 5.10 12.66
CA SER A 110 13.75 6.07 13.35
C SER A 110 15.19 5.53 13.54
N LEU A 111 16.00 5.65 12.48
CA LEU A 111 17.44 5.35 12.52
C LEU A 111 18.20 6.20 13.56
N PRO A 112 17.88 7.49 13.80
CA PRO A 112 18.52 8.25 14.88
C PRO A 112 18.34 7.59 16.24
N ASP A 113 17.13 7.11 16.53
CA ASP A 113 16.81 6.48 17.81
C ASP A 113 17.44 5.09 17.90
N LEU A 114 17.52 4.36 16.78
CA LEU A 114 18.28 3.10 16.69
C LEU A 114 19.76 3.30 17.04
N ILE A 115 20.43 4.29 16.44
CA ILE A 115 21.85 4.55 16.67
C ILE A 115 22.10 4.98 18.12
N VAL A 116 21.21 5.80 18.69
CA VAL A 116 21.25 6.15 20.11
C VAL A 116 21.09 4.91 20.99
N ALA A 117 20.15 4.02 20.68
CA ALA A 117 19.93 2.78 21.43
C ALA A 117 21.15 1.85 21.34
N LEU A 118 21.76 1.69 20.16
CA LEU A 118 22.98 0.87 19.98
C LEU A 118 24.17 1.40 20.79
N SER A 119 24.20 2.71 21.08
CA SER A 119 25.19 3.32 21.96
C SER A 119 24.90 3.18 23.47
N ASP A 120 23.89 2.39 23.87
CA ASP A 120 23.40 2.34 25.25
C ASP A 120 22.98 3.74 25.75
N TYR A 121 22.22 4.45 24.91
CA TYR A 121 21.68 5.79 25.19
C TYR A 121 22.72 6.85 25.59
N SER A 122 23.96 6.72 25.12
CA SER A 122 25.09 7.59 25.46
C SER A 122 24.72 9.09 25.52
N ASP A 123 25.05 9.73 26.63
CA ASP A 123 24.87 11.18 26.84
C ASP A 123 26.02 12.03 26.30
N ASN A 124 26.93 11.44 25.53
CA ASN A 124 28.08 12.17 24.97
C ASN A 124 27.59 13.35 24.10
N SER A 125 28.06 14.56 24.43
CA SER A 125 27.60 15.80 23.78
C SER A 125 27.96 15.89 22.30
N ASP A 126 29.13 15.36 21.90
CA ASP A 126 29.56 15.37 20.51
C ASP A 126 28.78 14.35 19.69
N PHE A 127 28.48 13.20 20.26
CA PHE A 127 27.62 12.18 19.66
C PHE A 127 26.19 12.68 19.46
N ARG A 128 25.55 13.18 20.53
CA ARG A 128 24.20 13.76 20.44
C ARG A 128 24.17 14.96 19.50
N GLY A 129 25.22 15.78 19.51
CA GLY A 129 25.40 16.89 18.56
C GLY A 129 25.52 16.42 17.11
N ALA A 130 26.31 15.38 16.83
CA ALA A 130 26.45 14.80 15.49
C ALA A 130 25.13 14.18 15.00
N ILE A 131 24.35 13.53 15.87
CA ILE A 131 23.01 13.02 15.52
C ILE A 131 22.07 14.18 15.16
N ALA A 132 22.08 15.27 15.93
CA ALA A 132 21.27 16.46 15.64
C ALA A 132 21.69 17.14 14.32
N ASP A 133 23.00 17.28 14.09
CA ASP A 133 23.53 17.83 12.84
C ASP A 133 23.17 16.94 11.65
N ALA A 134 23.23 15.61 11.79
CA ALA A 134 22.82 14.66 10.77
C ALA A 134 21.33 14.80 10.42
N LYS A 135 20.46 14.95 11.43
CA LYS A 135 19.03 15.24 11.21
C LYS A 135 18.84 16.55 10.44
N ALA A 136 19.62 17.59 10.73
CA ALA A 136 19.56 18.87 10.03
C ALA A 136 20.11 18.80 8.60
N LEU A 137 21.18 18.01 8.37
CA LEU A 137 21.75 17.77 7.04
C LEU A 137 20.76 17.03 6.13
N ARG A 138 19.96 16.13 6.69
CA ARG A 138 18.91 15.41 5.97
C ARG A 138 17.85 16.33 5.35
N LYS A 139 17.59 17.51 5.93
CA LYS A 139 16.70 18.52 5.33
C LYS A 139 17.30 19.16 4.06
N LYS A 140 18.60 19.00 3.82
CA LYS A 140 19.33 19.62 2.70
C LYS A 140 19.77 18.62 1.63
N ASN A 141 20.08 17.39 2.05
CA ASN A 141 20.62 16.34 1.19
C ASN A 141 19.75 15.08 1.28
N SER A 142 19.59 14.39 0.15
CA SER A 142 18.82 13.14 0.05
C SER A 142 19.63 11.87 0.42
N ASP A 143 20.80 12.03 1.04
CA ASP A 143 21.65 10.92 1.46
C ASP A 143 21.04 10.16 2.65
N ASP A 144 21.43 8.90 2.84
CA ASP A 144 20.96 8.09 3.98
C ASP A 144 21.42 8.67 5.33
N PHE A 145 20.72 8.31 6.40
CA PHE A 145 20.99 8.89 7.73
C PHE A 145 22.39 8.55 8.24
N VAL A 146 22.88 7.33 8.00
CA VAL A 146 24.19 6.88 8.49
C VAL A 146 25.30 7.66 7.78
N THR A 147 25.17 7.92 6.49
CA THR A 147 26.09 8.76 5.72
C THR A 147 26.07 10.21 6.18
N ASN A 148 24.89 10.79 6.46
CA ASN A 148 24.81 12.12 7.05
C ASN A 148 25.43 12.17 8.46
N PHE A 149 25.27 11.10 9.24
CA PHE A 149 25.88 10.96 10.56
C PHE A 149 27.40 10.83 10.48
N GLU A 150 27.94 10.08 9.52
CA GLU A 150 29.39 10.00 9.27
C GLU A 150 29.98 11.35 8.88
N ALA A 151 29.30 12.10 8.01
CA ALA A 151 29.71 13.45 7.62
C ALA A 151 29.67 14.42 8.81
N ALA A 152 28.61 14.37 9.62
CA ALA A 152 28.48 15.20 10.82
C ALA A 152 29.55 14.87 11.87
N TRP A 153 29.77 13.58 12.13
CA TRP A 153 30.78 13.10 13.07
C TRP A 153 32.19 13.53 12.67
N THR A 154 32.53 13.35 11.39
CA THR A 154 33.83 13.77 10.84
C THR A 154 34.02 15.28 10.91
N THR A 155 32.95 16.06 10.66
CA THR A 155 33.01 17.53 10.70
C THR A 155 33.22 18.06 12.12
N ARG A 156 32.60 17.42 13.13
CA ARG A 156 32.78 17.81 14.53
C ARG A 156 34.16 17.45 15.07
N ALA A 157 34.84 16.48 14.46
CA ALA A 157 36.19 16.02 14.83
C ALA A 157 36.35 15.79 16.36
N PRO A 158 35.53 14.92 16.96
CA PRO A 158 35.52 14.71 18.40
C PRO A 158 36.82 14.09 18.92
N GLU A 159 37.18 14.41 20.17
CA GLU A 159 38.36 13.83 20.84
C GLU A 159 38.16 12.36 21.25
N VAL A 160 36.91 11.90 21.27
CA VAL A 160 36.53 10.53 21.65
C VAL A 160 36.37 9.66 20.40
N GLU A 161 37.05 8.52 20.39
CA GLU A 161 36.94 7.52 19.33
C GLU A 161 35.56 6.85 19.35
N LEU A 162 34.93 6.67 18.17
CA LEU A 162 33.53 6.22 18.06
C LEU A 162 33.30 4.84 18.68
N TRP A 163 34.29 3.94 18.59
CA TRP A 163 34.21 2.61 19.19
C TRP A 163 34.00 2.65 20.70
N ARG A 164 34.44 3.70 21.41
CA ARG A 164 34.24 3.83 22.87
C ARG A 164 32.78 4.11 23.26
N ILE A 165 32.00 4.63 22.31
CA ILE A 165 30.58 4.92 22.48
C ILE A 165 29.75 3.64 22.24
N PHE A 166 30.12 2.85 21.23
CA PHE A 166 29.36 1.66 20.83
C PHE A 166 29.84 0.35 21.46
N HIS A 167 31.10 0.27 21.91
CA HIS A 167 31.62 -0.89 22.64
C HIS A 167 31.15 -0.86 24.10
N ASN A 168 29.88 -1.19 24.32
CA ASN A 168 29.25 -1.28 25.64
C ASN A 168 28.99 -2.73 26.04
N MET A 169 28.53 -2.95 27.28
CA MET A 169 28.34 -4.31 27.81
C MET A 169 27.31 -5.12 27.01
N GLU A 170 26.38 -4.43 26.34
CA GLU A 170 25.30 -5.01 25.55
C GLU A 170 25.76 -5.37 24.13
N ASN A 171 26.52 -4.50 23.47
CA ASN A 171 26.88 -4.61 22.06
C ASN A 171 28.37 -4.88 21.79
N LYS A 172 29.16 -5.31 22.79
CA LYS A 172 30.61 -5.58 22.66
C LYS A 172 31.01 -6.59 21.57
N ASP A 173 30.11 -7.53 21.25
CA ASP A 173 30.33 -8.56 20.23
C ASP A 173 30.02 -8.02 18.83
N LEU A 174 29.08 -7.06 18.74
CA LEU A 174 28.70 -6.37 17.52
C LEU A 174 29.70 -5.26 17.17
N PHE A 175 30.18 -4.52 18.17
CA PHE A 175 31.19 -3.46 18.01
C PHE A 175 32.48 -3.87 18.71
N PRO A 176 33.47 -4.44 17.99
CA PRO A 176 34.73 -4.85 18.59
C PRO A 176 35.51 -3.70 19.22
N ALA A 177 36.26 -4.00 20.29
CA ALA A 177 37.12 -3.01 20.93
C ALA A 177 38.21 -2.54 19.96
N LYS A 178 38.47 -1.21 19.94
CA LYS A 178 39.46 -0.55 19.07
C LYS A 178 39.17 -0.67 17.56
N SER A 179 37.92 -0.90 17.17
CA SER A 179 37.49 -0.76 15.77
C SER A 179 37.71 0.66 15.25
N THR A 180 37.97 0.76 13.95
CA THR A 180 38.06 2.06 13.28
C THR A 180 36.66 2.67 13.09
N ASP A 181 36.57 4.00 13.00
CA ASP A 181 35.29 4.68 12.77
C ASP A 181 34.60 4.15 11.49
N ALA A 182 35.37 3.86 10.42
CA ALA A 182 34.83 3.28 9.19
C ALA A 182 34.19 1.90 9.40
N GLU A 183 34.82 1.03 10.21
CA GLU A 183 34.24 -0.28 10.57
C GLU A 183 32.95 -0.11 11.37
N ILE A 184 32.91 0.85 12.31
CA ILE A 184 31.69 1.14 13.07
C ILE A 184 30.58 1.61 12.13
N PHE A 185 30.85 2.50 11.17
CA PHE A 185 29.84 2.96 10.22
C PHE A 185 29.33 1.85 9.30
N GLU A 186 30.18 0.91 8.86
CA GLU A 186 29.73 -0.27 8.12
C GLU A 186 28.79 -1.15 8.96
N ILE A 187 29.10 -1.35 10.24
CA ILE A 187 28.21 -2.08 11.16
C ILE A 187 26.90 -1.33 11.33
N LEU A 188 26.93 0.00 11.52
CA LEU A 188 25.71 0.81 11.65
C LEU A 188 24.84 0.77 10.39
N ARG A 189 25.44 0.73 9.19
CA ARG A 189 24.69 0.54 7.92
C ARG A 189 24.00 -0.81 7.89
N ALA A 190 24.72 -1.90 8.19
CA ALA A 190 24.16 -3.24 8.20
C ALA A 190 23.04 -3.41 9.23
N GLU A 191 23.20 -2.85 10.43
CA GLU A 191 22.17 -2.88 11.48
C GLU A 191 20.97 -2.00 11.13
N SER A 192 21.19 -0.87 10.45
CA SER A 192 20.10 -0.02 9.95
C SER A 192 19.27 -0.75 8.89
N GLU A 193 19.90 -1.42 7.92
CA GLU A 193 19.21 -2.22 6.90
C GLU A 193 18.42 -3.38 7.55
N THR A 194 19.05 -4.07 8.50
CA THR A 194 18.41 -5.15 9.27
C THR A 194 17.19 -4.63 10.04
N ALA A 195 17.28 -3.46 10.69
CA ALA A 195 16.17 -2.85 11.40
C ALA A 195 15.01 -2.48 10.47
N ILE A 196 15.31 -1.99 9.26
CA ILE A 196 14.30 -1.67 8.24
C ILE A 196 13.58 -2.96 7.78
N ASP A 197 14.33 -4.02 7.48
CA ASP A 197 13.78 -5.30 7.02
C ASP A 197 12.89 -5.97 8.09
N ASN A 198 13.33 -5.91 9.35
CA ASN A 198 12.54 -6.38 10.48
C ASN A 198 11.26 -5.56 10.65
N THR A 199 11.35 -4.24 10.53
CA THR A 199 10.20 -3.34 10.63
C THR A 199 9.19 -3.60 9.51
N GLU A 200 9.65 -3.83 8.28
CA GLU A 200 8.79 -4.22 7.15
C GLU A 200 8.04 -5.53 7.46
N SER A 201 8.76 -6.54 7.96
CA SER A 201 8.19 -7.84 8.31
C SER A 201 7.13 -7.74 9.41
N ILE A 202 7.36 -6.88 10.40
CA ILE A 202 6.39 -6.60 11.48
C ILE A 202 5.16 -5.87 10.93
N ILE A 203 5.38 -4.82 10.13
CA ILE A 203 4.30 -4.06 9.48
C ILE A 203 3.43 -4.99 8.63
N ARG A 204 4.03 -5.87 7.82
CA ARG A 204 3.30 -6.85 7.00
C ARG A 204 2.37 -7.73 7.85
N LYS A 205 2.88 -8.28 8.96
CA LYS A 205 2.09 -9.10 9.89
C LYS A 205 0.96 -8.33 10.56
N ARG A 206 1.20 -7.06 10.91
CA ARG A 206 0.17 -6.19 11.49
C ARG A 206 -0.95 -5.87 10.52
N ILE A 207 -0.60 -5.71 9.24
CA ILE A 207 -1.57 -5.45 8.19
C ILE A 207 -2.46 -6.66 7.96
N ASP A 208 -1.93 -7.89 8.05
CA ASP A 208 -2.75 -9.11 7.99
C ASP A 208 -3.84 -9.13 9.07
N GLN A 209 -3.60 -8.53 10.25
CA GLN A 209 -4.59 -8.40 11.33
C GLN A 209 -5.68 -7.35 11.06
N LEU A 210 -5.45 -6.44 10.12
CA LEU A 210 -6.45 -5.45 9.71
C LEU A 210 -7.50 -6.05 8.77
N GLY A 211 -7.27 -7.26 8.25
CA GLY A 211 -8.23 -7.95 7.38
C GLY A 211 -8.42 -7.30 6.02
N VAL A 212 -7.45 -6.50 5.57
CA VAL A 212 -7.49 -5.83 4.26
C VAL A 212 -7.25 -6.83 3.13
N ALA A 213 -8.02 -6.71 2.04
CA ALA A 213 -8.03 -7.69 0.97
C ALA A 213 -6.75 -7.70 0.11
N GLN A 214 -6.05 -6.56 0.00
CA GLN A 214 -4.88 -6.40 -0.88
C GLN A 214 -3.91 -5.31 -0.40
N PRO A 215 -3.18 -5.53 0.72
CA PRO A 215 -2.19 -4.55 1.15
C PRO A 215 -0.97 -4.52 0.24
N ASN A 216 -0.50 -3.33 -0.09
CA ASN A 216 0.77 -3.14 -0.81
C ASN A 216 1.80 -2.56 0.17
N VAL A 217 2.88 -3.32 0.43
CA VAL A 217 3.97 -2.90 1.30
C VAL A 217 5.26 -2.88 0.48
N GLN A 218 5.87 -1.71 0.34
CA GLN A 218 7.07 -1.50 -0.46
C GLN A 218 8.11 -0.73 0.33
N LYS A 219 9.33 -1.25 0.40
CA LYS A 219 10.49 -0.47 0.86
C LYS A 219 10.79 0.64 -0.13
N LEU A 220 10.86 1.86 0.37
CA LEU A 220 11.35 3.03 -0.34
C LEU A 220 12.82 3.26 0.00
N GLN A 221 13.45 4.23 -0.67
CA GLN A 221 14.81 4.65 -0.32
C GLN A 221 14.83 5.33 1.07
N ASN A 222 16.02 5.38 1.68
CA ASN A 222 16.28 6.11 2.94
C ASN A 222 15.51 5.58 4.17
N GLY A 223 15.27 4.26 4.26
CA GLY A 223 14.66 3.64 5.44
C GLY A 223 13.18 3.94 5.63
N ARG A 224 12.48 4.23 4.52
CA ARG A 224 11.04 4.45 4.49
C ARG A 224 10.32 3.23 3.94
N ILE A 225 9.09 3.00 4.40
CA ILE A 225 8.25 1.88 4.02
C ILE A 225 6.89 2.47 3.62
N LEU A 226 6.52 2.32 2.35
CA LEU A 226 5.20 2.67 1.84
C LEU A 226 4.24 1.52 2.14
N VAL A 227 3.10 1.85 2.74
CA VAL A 227 2.02 0.93 3.08
C VAL A 227 0.72 1.46 2.49
N GLU A 228 0.14 0.75 1.54
CA GLU A 228 -1.19 1.06 0.99
C GLU A 228 -2.18 0.00 1.46
N LEU A 229 -3.26 0.47 2.08
CA LEU A 229 -4.37 -0.29 2.67
C LEU A 229 -5.67 0.09 1.95
N PRO A 230 -5.91 -0.46 0.76
CA PRO A 230 -7.13 -0.16 0.01
C PRO A 230 -8.35 -0.76 0.72
N GLY A 231 -9.44 0.02 0.78
CA GLY A 231 -10.71 -0.40 1.38
C GLY A 231 -10.71 -0.53 2.90
N ILE A 232 -9.76 0.09 3.61
CA ILE A 232 -9.81 0.17 5.08
C ILE A 232 -10.81 1.24 5.53
N ASP A 233 -11.80 0.83 6.34
CA ASP A 233 -12.82 1.74 6.87
C ASP A 233 -12.34 2.51 8.12
N ASP A 234 -11.71 1.79 9.06
CA ASP A 234 -11.21 2.36 10.32
C ASP A 234 -9.72 2.76 10.22
N ARG A 235 -9.54 4.00 9.78
CA ARG A 235 -8.22 4.63 9.57
C ARG A 235 -7.47 4.82 10.88
N GLU A 236 -8.15 5.18 11.97
CA GLU A 236 -7.51 5.40 13.26
C GLU A 236 -6.96 4.11 13.83
N ARG A 237 -7.72 3.01 13.72
CA ARG A 237 -7.23 1.68 14.08
C ARG A 237 -6.02 1.28 13.25
N ALA A 238 -6.06 1.49 11.93
CA ALA A 238 -4.93 1.20 11.06
C ALA A 238 -3.70 2.04 11.44
N ARG A 239 -3.87 3.35 11.64
CA ARG A 239 -2.80 4.27 12.08
C ARG A 239 -2.17 3.81 13.38
N LYS A 240 -2.98 3.49 14.39
CA LYS A 240 -2.53 3.02 15.70
C LYS A 240 -1.75 1.71 15.59
N GLN A 241 -2.23 0.78 14.76
CA GLN A 241 -1.57 -0.50 14.55
C GLN A 241 -0.21 -0.30 13.86
N LEU A 242 -0.14 0.55 12.84
CA LEU A 242 1.10 0.84 12.10
C LEU A 242 2.15 1.59 12.95
N LYS A 243 1.73 2.54 13.80
CA LYS A 243 2.61 3.31 14.69
C LYS A 243 3.09 2.54 15.93
N SER A 244 2.34 1.53 16.38
CA SER A 244 2.64 0.84 17.64
C SER A 244 4.07 0.30 17.67
N THR A 245 4.79 0.39 18.79
CA THR A 245 6.10 -0.27 18.91
C THR A 245 5.90 -1.77 19.01
N ALA A 246 6.81 -2.55 18.41
CA ALA A 246 6.75 -4.00 18.47
C ALA A 246 6.95 -4.45 19.93
N ASN A 247 5.88 -4.93 20.58
CA ASN A 247 5.96 -5.29 21.99
C ASN A 247 6.23 -6.79 22.11
N LEU A 248 7.52 -7.12 22.20
CA LEU A 248 7.95 -8.48 22.50
C LEU A 248 7.73 -8.75 23.99
N GLU A 249 7.02 -9.83 24.29
CA GLU A 249 6.57 -10.20 25.62
C GLU A 249 6.81 -11.68 25.89
N PHE A 250 7.13 -12.01 27.12
CA PHE A 250 7.24 -13.40 27.57
C PHE A 250 6.15 -13.71 28.59
N TRP A 251 5.40 -14.77 28.32
CA TRP A 251 4.26 -15.15 29.12
C TRP A 251 4.30 -16.61 29.57
N GLU A 252 3.85 -16.86 30.79
CA GLU A 252 3.49 -18.21 31.22
C GLU A 252 2.23 -18.68 30.47
N THR A 253 2.13 -19.98 30.21
CA THR A 253 0.98 -20.58 29.50
C THR A 253 0.11 -21.40 30.43
N TYR A 254 -1.19 -21.50 30.17
CA TYR A 254 -2.02 -22.56 30.77
C TYR A 254 -1.85 -23.85 29.99
N PHE A 255 -2.07 -24.99 30.62
CA PHE A 255 -2.32 -26.22 29.88
C PHE A 255 -3.77 -26.24 29.40
N ASN A 256 -4.00 -26.81 28.23
CA ASN A 256 -5.32 -26.92 27.63
C ASN A 256 -6.36 -27.55 28.55
N ASP A 257 -6.01 -28.60 29.30
CA ASP A 257 -6.91 -29.26 30.26
C ASP A 257 -7.39 -28.34 31.39
N GLU A 258 -6.63 -27.29 31.72
CA GLU A 258 -6.99 -26.30 32.76
C GLU A 258 -8.04 -25.28 32.26
N VAL A 259 -8.17 -25.10 30.94
CA VAL A 259 -8.94 -24.00 30.35
C VAL A 259 -10.07 -24.45 29.42
N ILE A 260 -10.05 -25.69 28.92
CA ILE A 260 -11.10 -26.26 28.05
C ILE A 260 -12.50 -26.09 28.66
N GLY A 261 -12.66 -26.28 29.97
CA GLY A 261 -13.94 -26.07 30.66
C GLY A 261 -14.44 -24.62 30.55
N LYS A 262 -13.54 -23.64 30.63
CA LYS A 262 -13.87 -22.22 30.46
C LYS A 262 -14.25 -21.89 29.02
N ILE A 263 -13.58 -22.50 28.04
CA ILE A 263 -13.91 -22.34 26.61
C ILE A 263 -15.28 -22.94 26.30
N GLY A 264 -15.60 -24.12 26.87
CA GLY A 264 -16.93 -24.73 26.76
C GLY A 264 -18.03 -23.86 27.41
N ALA A 265 -17.75 -23.27 28.57
CA ALA A 265 -18.66 -22.33 29.21
C ALA A 265 -18.87 -21.07 28.35
N ALA A 266 -17.81 -20.52 27.74
CA ALA A 266 -17.91 -19.39 26.83
C ALA A 266 -18.75 -19.72 25.59
N ASN A 267 -18.55 -20.89 24.97
CA ASN A 267 -19.39 -21.35 23.86
C ASN A 267 -20.87 -21.43 24.25
N THR A 268 -21.16 -21.98 25.43
CA THR A 268 -22.53 -22.11 25.95
C THR A 268 -23.15 -20.75 26.19
N ALA A 269 -22.45 -19.83 26.85
CA ALA A 269 -22.93 -18.48 27.13
C ALA A 269 -23.22 -17.68 25.85
N ILE A 270 -22.39 -17.83 24.81
CA ILE A 270 -22.64 -17.20 23.50
C ILE A 270 -23.89 -17.82 22.87
N GLY A 271 -24.01 -19.15 22.88
CA GLY A 271 -25.17 -19.86 22.34
C GLY A 271 -26.48 -19.45 23.02
N GLU A 272 -26.50 -19.34 24.35
CA GLU A 272 -27.68 -18.93 25.13
C GLU A 272 -28.19 -17.54 24.74
N VAL A 273 -27.29 -16.62 24.38
CA VAL A 273 -27.66 -15.28 23.92
C VAL A 273 -28.08 -15.25 22.46
N MET A 274 -27.40 -16.01 21.59
CA MET A 274 -27.65 -16.00 20.15
C MET A 274 -28.86 -16.84 19.74
N SER A 275 -29.14 -17.93 20.45
CA SER A 275 -30.23 -18.86 20.12
C SER A 275 -30.90 -19.37 21.40
N PRO A 276 -31.62 -18.50 22.14
CA PRO A 276 -32.19 -18.84 23.44
C PRO A 276 -33.14 -20.05 23.38
N GLU A 277 -33.84 -20.27 22.26
CA GLU A 277 -34.74 -21.42 22.08
C GLU A 277 -34.05 -22.80 22.14
N LEU A 278 -32.73 -22.85 21.99
CA LEU A 278 -31.94 -24.09 22.03
C LEU A 278 -31.44 -24.45 23.45
N PHE A 279 -31.79 -23.64 24.46
CA PHE A 279 -31.34 -23.76 25.84
C PHE A 279 -32.52 -23.74 26.84
N GLY A 280 -32.34 -24.36 28.02
CA GLY A 280 -33.37 -24.48 29.06
C GLY A 280 -34.14 -25.82 29.05
N GLU A 281 -35.06 -26.01 30.00
CA GLU A 281 -35.76 -27.30 30.21
C GLU A 281 -36.69 -27.71 29.06
N ALA A 282 -37.13 -26.76 28.23
CA ALA A 282 -37.99 -27.00 27.08
C ALA A 282 -37.21 -27.20 25.76
N ALA A 283 -35.87 -27.16 25.80
CA ALA A 283 -35.04 -27.27 24.61
C ALA A 283 -35.13 -28.68 23.97
N PRO A 284 -35.05 -28.79 22.63
CA PRO A 284 -34.98 -30.09 21.96
C PRO A 284 -33.72 -30.85 22.39
N ALA A 285 -33.82 -32.19 22.46
CA ALA A 285 -32.67 -33.02 22.74
C ALA A 285 -31.62 -32.89 21.63
N ASP A 286 -30.34 -32.85 21.98
CA ASP A 286 -29.23 -32.67 21.01
C ASP A 286 -29.27 -33.70 19.87
N SER A 287 -29.73 -34.92 20.14
CA SER A 287 -29.89 -35.99 19.14
C SER A 287 -30.98 -35.71 18.09
N THR A 288 -31.82 -34.71 18.31
CA THR A 288 -32.94 -34.32 17.44
C THR A 288 -32.67 -33.03 16.66
N LEU A 289 -31.60 -32.31 16.99
CA LEU A 289 -31.21 -31.07 16.32
C LEU A 289 -30.60 -31.38 14.96
N ASN A 290 -30.96 -30.56 13.96
CA ASN A 290 -30.32 -30.59 12.65
C ASN A 290 -28.92 -29.93 12.71
N GLN A 291 -28.17 -30.02 11.60
CA GLN A 291 -26.77 -29.55 11.60
C GLN A 291 -26.63 -28.03 11.74
N GLU A 292 -27.61 -27.23 11.31
CA GLU A 292 -27.63 -25.78 11.50
C GLU A 292 -27.96 -25.42 12.95
N GLU A 293 -28.96 -26.08 13.54
CA GLU A 293 -29.33 -25.91 14.94
C GLU A 293 -28.18 -26.31 15.88
N LEU A 294 -27.44 -27.38 15.55
CA LEU A 294 -26.25 -27.78 16.32
C LEU A 294 -25.12 -26.73 16.26
N ARG A 295 -24.95 -26.07 15.10
CA ARG A 295 -23.99 -24.97 14.93
C ARG A 295 -24.44 -23.72 15.68
N ALA A 296 -25.72 -23.38 15.62
CA ALA A 296 -26.32 -22.27 16.35
C ALA A 296 -26.22 -22.47 17.87
N LYS A 297 -26.40 -23.71 18.34
CA LYS A 297 -26.20 -24.10 19.75
C LYS A 297 -24.73 -24.06 20.18
N ASN A 298 -23.79 -24.25 19.25
CA ASN A 298 -22.35 -24.28 19.54
C ASN A 298 -21.57 -23.31 18.64
N PRO A 299 -21.82 -21.99 18.76
CA PRO A 299 -21.31 -21.03 17.80
C PRO A 299 -19.78 -20.96 17.78
N LEU A 300 -19.12 -21.08 18.94
CA LEU A 300 -17.66 -21.07 19.03
C LEU A 300 -17.05 -22.42 18.62
N LEU A 301 -17.60 -23.53 19.12
CA LEU A 301 -17.06 -24.88 18.87
C LEU A 301 -17.41 -25.42 17.47
N SER A 302 -18.32 -24.77 16.76
CA SER A 302 -18.58 -25.07 15.34
C SER A 302 -17.44 -24.65 14.42
N VAL A 303 -16.58 -23.75 14.89
CA VAL A 303 -15.46 -23.16 14.14
C VAL A 303 -14.12 -23.48 14.80
N LEU A 304 -14.07 -23.53 16.14
CA LEU A 304 -12.88 -23.87 16.91
C LEU A 304 -12.91 -25.35 17.34
N GLN A 305 -11.99 -26.15 16.80
CA GLN A 305 -11.79 -27.54 17.23
C GLN A 305 -10.84 -27.59 18.42
N LEU A 306 -11.28 -28.11 19.56
CA LEU A 306 -10.45 -28.20 20.76
C LEU A 306 -9.37 -29.28 20.65
N GLU A 307 -8.19 -29.00 21.20
CA GLU A 307 -7.12 -29.97 21.38
C GLU A 307 -7.37 -30.78 22.66
N LEU A 308 -7.83 -32.03 22.50
CA LEU A 308 -8.14 -32.94 23.61
C LEU A 308 -7.13 -34.11 23.71
N GLY A 309 -6.28 -34.31 22.70
CA GLY A 309 -5.46 -35.51 22.56
C GLY A 309 -4.12 -35.44 23.27
N ARG A 310 -3.57 -34.23 23.46
CA ARG A 310 -2.29 -34.00 24.14
C ARG A 310 -2.39 -32.85 25.15
N ARG A 311 -1.70 -32.98 26.28
CA ARG A 311 -1.54 -31.88 27.23
C ARG A 311 -0.51 -30.90 26.70
N SER A 312 -0.93 -29.67 26.38
CA SER A 312 -0.09 -28.66 25.73
C SER A 312 -0.63 -27.25 25.99
N PRO A 313 0.14 -26.18 25.69
CA PRO A 313 -0.38 -24.81 25.78
C PRO A 313 -1.39 -24.45 24.68
N VAL A 314 -1.55 -25.31 23.67
CA VAL A 314 -2.49 -25.15 22.57
C VAL A 314 -3.86 -25.67 22.99
N VAL A 315 -4.87 -24.80 22.97
CA VAL A 315 -6.25 -25.12 23.35
C VAL A 315 -7.08 -25.66 22.20
N GLY A 316 -6.73 -25.32 20.96
CA GLY A 316 -7.50 -25.71 19.80
C GLY A 316 -6.95 -25.18 18.49
N TYR A 317 -7.64 -25.55 17.43
CA TYR A 317 -7.28 -25.31 16.05
C TYR A 317 -8.49 -24.78 15.28
N THR A 318 -8.23 -23.88 14.33
CA THR A 318 -9.24 -23.40 13.38
C THR A 318 -8.59 -23.20 12.01
N LEU A 319 -9.37 -23.12 10.94
CA LEU A 319 -8.85 -22.67 9.66
C LEU A 319 -8.34 -21.23 9.79
N ALA A 320 -7.22 -20.90 9.13
CA ALA A 320 -6.62 -19.57 9.23
C ALA A 320 -7.60 -18.44 8.82
N SER A 321 -8.49 -18.71 7.87
CA SER A 321 -9.61 -17.83 7.45
C SER A 321 -10.57 -17.48 8.59
N ASP A 322 -10.75 -18.40 9.53
CA ASP A 322 -11.83 -18.36 10.52
C ASP A 322 -11.34 -17.80 11.87
N THR A 323 -10.05 -17.48 11.98
CA THR A 323 -9.43 -16.89 13.19
C THR A 323 -10.14 -15.61 13.63
N ASN A 324 -10.54 -14.75 12.69
CA ASN A 324 -11.31 -13.53 12.98
C ASN A 324 -12.69 -13.83 13.53
N ARG A 325 -13.39 -14.83 12.96
CA ARG A 325 -14.70 -15.26 13.45
C ARG A 325 -14.62 -15.76 14.89
N VAL A 326 -13.62 -16.58 15.20
CA VAL A 326 -13.34 -17.00 16.58
C VAL A 326 -13.03 -15.81 17.48
N ASN A 327 -12.22 -14.84 17.03
CA ASN A 327 -11.93 -13.62 17.79
C ASN A 327 -13.19 -12.80 18.09
N ASP A 328 -14.07 -12.63 17.11
CA ASP A 328 -15.31 -11.87 17.26
C ASP A 328 -16.22 -12.52 18.32
N LEU A 329 -16.33 -13.85 18.30
CA LEU A 329 -17.08 -14.62 19.31
C LEU A 329 -16.45 -14.51 20.71
N LEU A 330 -15.12 -14.62 20.82
CA LEU A 330 -14.39 -14.53 22.10
C LEU A 330 -14.40 -13.12 22.70
N ARG A 331 -14.59 -12.06 21.88
CA ARG A 331 -14.66 -10.67 22.35
C ARG A 331 -16.01 -10.30 22.95
N ARG A 332 -17.05 -11.12 22.73
CA ARG A 332 -18.39 -10.85 23.26
C ARG A 332 -18.37 -10.75 24.80
N PRO A 333 -19.20 -9.87 25.40
CA PRO A 333 -19.20 -9.65 26.85
C PRO A 333 -19.39 -10.94 27.65
N GLU A 334 -20.27 -11.83 27.18
CA GLU A 334 -20.63 -13.07 27.87
C GLU A 334 -19.50 -14.10 27.78
N ALA A 335 -18.82 -14.16 26.63
CA ALA A 335 -17.64 -14.99 26.44
C ALA A 335 -16.50 -14.55 27.37
N ARG A 336 -16.25 -13.24 27.47
CA ARG A 336 -15.23 -12.68 28.38
C ARG A 336 -15.52 -12.96 29.84
N GLN A 337 -16.80 -12.89 30.24
CA GLN A 337 -17.20 -13.23 31.61
C GLN A 337 -16.92 -14.70 31.92
N ALA A 338 -17.20 -15.62 30.99
CA ALA A 338 -16.96 -17.06 31.17
C ALA A 338 -15.47 -17.44 31.18
N LEU A 339 -14.64 -16.77 30.37
CA LEU A 339 -13.18 -17.02 30.32
C LEU A 339 -12.45 -16.47 31.55
N GLY A 340 -12.96 -15.38 32.13
CA GLY A 340 -12.33 -14.65 33.23
C GLY A 340 -11.19 -13.74 32.77
N SER A 341 -10.73 -12.85 33.65
CA SER A 341 -9.73 -11.82 33.32
C SER A 341 -8.29 -12.36 33.23
N GLU A 342 -8.01 -13.53 33.80
CA GLU A 342 -6.65 -14.09 33.87
C GLU A 342 -6.25 -14.94 32.66
N LEU A 343 -7.23 -15.35 31.84
CA LEU A 343 -7.01 -16.19 30.66
C LEU A 343 -6.99 -15.33 29.41
N ARG A 344 -5.86 -15.33 28.71
CA ARG A 344 -5.72 -14.69 27.41
C ARG A 344 -5.52 -15.75 26.32
N LEU A 345 -6.25 -15.60 25.22
CA LEU A 345 -6.17 -16.53 24.09
C LEU A 345 -5.50 -15.82 22.92
N LEU A 346 -4.34 -16.35 22.50
CA LEU A 346 -3.51 -15.74 21.45
C LEU A 346 -3.26 -16.74 20.32
N TRP A 347 -3.30 -16.25 19.09
CA TRP A 347 -3.04 -17.08 17.91
C TRP A 347 -1.55 -17.28 17.66
N GLU A 348 -1.21 -18.41 17.04
CA GLU A 348 0.11 -18.62 16.44
C GLU A 348 0.42 -17.54 15.40
N ALA A 349 1.67 -17.09 15.35
CA ALA A 349 2.10 -16.07 14.40
C ALA A 349 2.29 -16.60 12.97
N LYS A 350 2.69 -17.86 12.81
CA LYS A 350 3.01 -18.48 11.50
C LYS A 350 2.51 -19.92 11.46
N PRO A 351 1.24 -20.14 11.08
CA PRO A 351 0.71 -21.49 10.99
C PRO A 351 1.44 -22.28 9.88
N ALA A 352 1.93 -23.47 10.20
CA ALA A 352 2.66 -24.32 9.24
C ALA A 352 1.78 -24.86 8.10
N THR A 353 0.46 -24.82 8.28
CA THR A 353 -0.56 -25.27 7.31
C THR A 353 -1.70 -24.25 7.29
N ASN A 354 -2.80 -24.49 6.55
CA ASN A 354 -3.98 -23.61 6.57
C ASN A 354 -4.78 -23.66 7.90
N VAL A 355 -4.18 -24.17 8.97
CA VAL A 355 -4.77 -24.36 10.29
C VAL A 355 -3.96 -23.56 11.31
N ALA A 356 -4.62 -22.63 11.99
CA ALA A 356 -4.04 -21.80 13.03
C ALA A 356 -4.25 -22.41 14.42
N GLN A 357 -3.21 -22.35 15.26
CA GLN A 357 -3.24 -22.82 16.65
C GLN A 357 -3.61 -21.69 17.60
N LEU A 358 -4.50 -21.96 18.56
CA LEU A 358 -4.86 -21.04 19.63
C LEU A 358 -4.14 -21.45 20.91
N PHE A 359 -3.41 -20.52 21.52
CA PHE A 359 -2.66 -20.74 22.76
C PHE A 359 -3.37 -20.12 23.96
N ALA A 360 -3.28 -20.77 25.12
CA ALA A 360 -3.73 -20.21 26.39
C ALA A 360 -2.59 -19.59 27.17
N ILE A 361 -2.70 -18.29 27.38
CA ILE A 361 -1.73 -17.43 28.04
C ILE A 361 -2.26 -17.02 29.41
N LYS A 362 -1.39 -17.07 30.41
CA LYS A 362 -1.68 -16.70 31.79
C LYS A 362 -1.36 -15.23 32.01
N ASP A 363 -2.40 -14.42 32.21
CA ASP A 363 -2.29 -13.00 32.56
C ASP A 363 -2.76 -12.77 34.00
N PRO A 364 -1.90 -12.99 35.01
CA PRO A 364 -2.28 -12.84 36.42
C PRO A 364 -2.67 -11.40 36.79
N SER A 365 -2.30 -10.40 35.95
CA SER A 365 -2.62 -9.00 36.20
C SER A 365 -4.02 -8.60 35.71
N GLY A 366 -4.57 -9.34 34.73
CA GLY A 366 -5.77 -8.99 33.98
C GLY A 366 -5.67 -7.66 33.22
N LYS A 367 -4.47 -7.07 33.14
CA LYS A 367 -4.19 -5.77 32.51
C LYS A 367 -3.44 -5.92 31.19
N GLY A 368 -3.14 -7.14 30.75
CA GLY A 368 -2.47 -7.42 29.49
C GLY A 368 -1.01 -6.97 29.44
N LYS A 369 -0.30 -6.95 30.58
CA LYS A 369 1.11 -6.56 30.66
C LYS A 369 1.98 -7.73 31.15
N ALA A 370 2.97 -8.11 30.33
CA ALA A 370 3.90 -9.19 30.65
C ALA A 370 4.89 -8.80 31.77
N GLU A 371 5.36 -9.82 32.52
CA GLU A 371 6.43 -9.67 33.53
C GLU A 371 7.78 -9.35 32.87
N LEU A 372 7.98 -9.83 31.63
CA LEU A 372 9.20 -9.69 30.85
C LEU A 372 8.88 -9.22 29.44
N SER A 373 9.72 -8.32 28.92
CA SER A 373 9.60 -7.75 27.58
C SER A 373 10.91 -7.86 26.81
N GLY A 374 10.90 -7.54 25.51
CA GLY A 374 12.10 -7.51 24.69
C GLY A 374 13.22 -6.61 25.20
N LYS A 375 12.92 -5.59 26.02
CA LYS A 375 13.92 -4.76 26.70
C LYS A 375 14.87 -5.53 27.62
N SER A 376 14.48 -6.74 28.02
CA SER A 376 15.30 -7.62 28.86
C SER A 376 16.30 -8.46 28.05
N ILE A 377 16.22 -8.44 26.71
CA ILE A 377 17.09 -9.19 25.81
C ILE A 377 18.24 -8.28 25.35
N VAL A 378 19.46 -8.77 25.55
CA VAL A 378 20.70 -8.12 25.09
C VAL A 378 21.10 -8.61 23.71
N ASP A 379 21.01 -9.92 23.48
CA ASP A 379 21.40 -10.54 22.22
C ASP A 379 20.54 -11.79 21.94
N ALA A 380 20.26 -12.04 20.67
CA ALA A 380 19.61 -13.23 20.18
C ALA A 380 20.21 -13.63 18.82
N ARG A 381 20.74 -14.85 18.74
CA ARG A 381 21.42 -15.33 17.53
C ARG A 381 21.21 -16.82 17.30
N VAL A 382 21.24 -17.21 16.03
CA VAL A 382 21.29 -18.62 15.65
C VAL A 382 22.60 -19.23 16.11
N SER A 383 22.52 -20.43 16.69
CA SER A 383 23.65 -21.21 17.17
C SER A 383 23.39 -22.69 16.92
N TYR A 384 24.35 -23.53 17.30
CA TYR A 384 24.24 -24.98 17.20
C TYR A 384 24.46 -25.58 18.59
N ASP A 385 23.65 -26.56 18.96
CA ASP A 385 23.82 -27.28 20.23
C ASP A 385 25.01 -28.25 20.18
N GLU A 386 25.27 -28.96 21.28
CA GLU A 386 26.39 -29.90 21.40
C GLU A 386 26.32 -31.10 20.42
N ILE A 387 25.13 -31.36 19.85
CA ILE A 387 24.88 -32.45 18.90
C ILE A 387 24.87 -31.92 17.44
N GLY A 388 25.01 -30.60 17.27
CA GLY A 388 25.03 -29.91 15.99
C GLY A 388 23.66 -29.56 15.43
N ASP A 389 22.60 -29.58 16.26
CA ASP A 389 21.24 -29.20 15.88
C ASP A 389 21.06 -27.67 16.01
N VAL A 390 20.21 -27.08 15.16
CA VAL A 390 20.01 -25.62 15.11
C VAL A 390 19.20 -25.15 16.31
N VAL A 391 19.70 -24.14 17.02
CA VAL A 391 19.04 -23.51 18.18
C VAL A 391 19.15 -21.98 18.12
N VAL A 392 18.24 -21.28 18.79
CA VAL A 392 18.40 -19.83 19.02
C VAL A 392 18.95 -19.62 20.42
N SER A 393 20.14 -19.03 20.49
CA SER A 393 20.75 -18.60 21.75
C SER A 393 20.27 -17.19 22.09
N MET A 394 19.74 -17.01 23.29
CA MET A 394 19.23 -15.74 23.80
C MET A 394 19.94 -15.36 25.09
N THR A 395 20.41 -14.12 25.17
CA THR A 395 21.09 -13.55 26.35
C THR A 395 20.29 -12.39 26.92
N MET A 396 20.11 -12.39 28.23
CA MET A 396 19.39 -11.34 28.95
C MET A 396 20.32 -10.41 29.73
N ASN A 397 19.82 -9.21 30.03
CA ASN A 397 20.48 -8.28 30.95
C ASN A 397 20.33 -8.73 32.41
N SER A 398 21.03 -8.09 33.33
CA SER A 398 21.08 -8.51 34.74
C SER A 398 19.71 -8.52 35.43
N GLU A 399 18.85 -7.55 35.14
CA GLU A 399 17.49 -7.48 35.71
C GLU A 399 16.57 -8.53 35.08
N GLY A 400 16.60 -8.64 33.75
CA GLY A 400 15.87 -9.65 32.98
C GLY A 400 16.22 -11.08 33.39
N ALA A 401 17.50 -11.37 33.65
CA ALA A 401 17.97 -12.67 34.08
C ALA A 401 17.36 -13.12 35.42
N ILE A 402 17.10 -12.20 36.35
CA ILE A 402 16.48 -12.51 37.65
C ILE A 402 15.01 -12.88 37.45
N SER A 403 14.26 -12.03 36.76
CA SER A 403 12.84 -12.28 36.48
C SER A 403 12.64 -13.51 35.61
N TRP A 404 13.51 -13.73 34.62
CA TRP A 404 13.49 -14.93 33.78
C TRP A 404 13.87 -16.19 34.54
N GLY A 405 14.84 -16.11 35.45
CA GLY A 405 15.16 -17.20 36.36
C GLY A 405 13.97 -17.60 37.21
N ALA A 406 13.26 -16.63 37.79
CA ALA A 406 12.06 -16.89 38.57
C ALA A 406 10.91 -17.48 37.73
N MET A 407 10.66 -16.96 36.53
CA MET A 407 9.64 -17.48 35.61
C MET A 407 9.95 -18.91 35.18
N THR A 408 11.19 -19.18 34.74
CA THR A 408 11.61 -20.51 34.30
C THR A 408 11.63 -21.52 35.45
N GLU A 409 11.97 -21.11 36.66
CA GLU A 409 11.88 -21.95 37.86
C GLU A 409 10.44 -22.38 38.16
N ARG A 410 9.47 -21.46 38.08
CA ARG A 410 8.04 -21.81 38.21
C ARG A 410 7.60 -22.78 37.13
N CYS A 411 7.92 -22.49 35.87
CA CYS A 411 7.53 -23.34 34.74
C CYS A 411 8.13 -24.76 34.81
N ALA A 412 9.40 -24.88 35.19
CA ALA A 412 10.06 -26.18 35.37
C ALA A 412 9.41 -27.00 36.51
N ASN A 413 9.09 -26.35 37.64
CA ASN A 413 8.46 -27.00 38.78
C ASN A 413 6.99 -27.38 38.53
N GLU A 414 6.30 -26.68 37.63
CA GLU A 414 4.90 -26.94 37.25
C GLU A 414 4.76 -27.87 36.04
N ASN A 415 5.42 -29.03 36.06
CA ASN A 415 5.39 -30.04 34.98
C ASN A 415 5.93 -29.54 33.63
N ASN A 416 7.04 -28.79 33.63
CA ASN A 416 7.69 -28.29 32.43
C ASN A 416 6.76 -27.46 31.53
N ARG A 417 6.03 -26.52 32.14
CA ARG A 417 5.11 -25.59 31.47
C ARG A 417 5.85 -24.78 30.40
N ALA A 418 5.14 -24.41 29.35
CA ALA A 418 5.70 -23.59 28.28
C ALA A 418 5.75 -22.11 28.65
N VAL A 419 6.78 -21.43 28.16
CA VAL A 419 6.83 -19.96 28.13
C VAL A 419 6.58 -19.51 26.70
N ALA A 420 5.50 -18.77 26.48
CA ALA A 420 5.17 -18.23 25.17
C ALA A 420 5.97 -16.96 24.91
N VAL A 421 6.66 -16.94 23.78
CA VAL A 421 7.25 -15.74 23.17
C VAL A 421 6.18 -15.10 22.31
N VAL A 422 5.70 -13.94 22.75
CA VAL A 422 4.57 -13.23 22.14
C VAL A 422 5.07 -11.92 21.55
N LEU A 423 4.64 -11.61 20.34
CA LEU A 423 4.88 -10.30 19.73
C LEU A 423 3.56 -9.78 19.16
N ASP A 424 3.16 -8.59 19.58
CA ASP A 424 1.91 -7.94 19.15
C ASP A 424 0.68 -8.87 19.25
N ASN A 425 0.59 -9.61 20.36
CA ASN A 425 -0.46 -10.59 20.67
C ASN A 425 -0.49 -11.86 19.79
N LEU A 426 0.60 -12.15 19.09
CA LEU A 426 0.78 -13.42 18.36
C LEU A 426 1.89 -14.26 19.01
N VAL A 427 1.64 -15.55 19.19
CA VAL A 427 2.61 -16.50 19.75
C VAL A 427 3.55 -16.97 18.64
N PHE A 428 4.83 -16.63 18.75
CA PHE A 428 5.85 -17.08 17.80
C PHE A 428 6.42 -18.45 18.16
N SER A 429 6.62 -18.67 19.46
CA SER A 429 7.14 -19.92 19.97
C SER A 429 6.64 -20.12 21.39
N ALA A 430 6.43 -21.37 21.79
CA ALA A 430 6.05 -21.74 23.15
C ALA A 430 6.86 -22.95 23.62
N PRO A 431 8.19 -22.81 23.80
CA PRO A 431 9.04 -23.90 24.26
C PRO A 431 8.71 -24.29 25.71
N ASN A 432 8.75 -25.60 25.98
CA ASN A 432 8.64 -26.12 27.34
C ASN A 432 9.94 -25.88 28.11
N VAL A 433 9.83 -25.40 29.34
CA VAL A 433 10.98 -25.17 30.21
C VAL A 433 11.35 -26.47 30.93
N GLN A 434 12.54 -27.02 30.63
CA GLN A 434 13.00 -28.29 31.22
C GLN A 434 13.72 -28.11 32.57
N THR A 435 14.51 -27.04 32.69
CA THR A 435 15.29 -26.72 33.87
C THR A 435 15.23 -25.21 34.13
N ALA A 436 15.39 -24.80 35.39
CA ALA A 436 15.44 -23.39 35.74
C ALA A 436 16.69 -22.72 35.13
N ILE A 437 16.51 -21.56 34.49
CA ILE A 437 17.58 -20.84 33.78
C ILE A 437 17.91 -19.56 34.54
N THR A 438 18.81 -19.64 35.52
CA THR A 438 19.15 -18.51 36.41
C THR A 438 20.36 -17.70 35.94
N ASN A 439 21.07 -18.15 34.90
CA ASN A 439 22.29 -17.52 34.40
C ASN A 439 22.03 -16.49 33.28
N GLY A 440 20.76 -16.21 32.95
CA GLY A 440 20.38 -15.25 31.91
C GLY A 440 20.71 -15.68 30.47
N ARG A 441 21.09 -16.95 30.24
CA ARG A 441 21.39 -17.49 28.90
C ARG A 441 20.51 -18.69 28.60
N SER A 442 19.70 -18.57 27.55
CA SER A 442 18.73 -19.60 27.17
C SER A 442 19.00 -20.08 25.75
N GLN A 443 18.62 -21.33 25.48
CA GLN A 443 18.61 -21.90 24.13
C GLN A 443 17.19 -22.36 23.80
N ILE A 444 16.68 -21.94 22.65
CA ILE A 444 15.37 -22.33 22.12
C ILE A 444 15.61 -23.35 21.01
N SER A 445 15.07 -24.56 21.18
CA SER A 445 15.18 -25.67 20.23
C SER A 445 13.90 -25.86 19.42
N PHE A 446 14.01 -26.27 18.15
CA PHE A 446 12.89 -26.44 17.21
C PHE A 446 12.38 -27.90 17.08
N GLY A 447 12.73 -28.78 18.02
CA GLY A 447 12.30 -30.18 18.02
C GLY A 447 12.89 -31.02 16.88
N THR A 448 12.35 -32.22 16.65
CA THR A 448 12.94 -33.24 15.73
C THR A 448 12.13 -33.47 14.44
N GLY A 449 11.01 -32.77 14.24
CA GLY A 449 10.06 -33.02 13.14
C GLY A 449 10.30 -32.23 11.85
N GLN A 450 11.30 -31.34 11.81
CA GLN A 450 11.57 -30.42 10.70
C GLN A 450 12.92 -30.74 10.03
N SER A 451 13.07 -30.36 8.76
CA SER A 451 14.37 -30.45 8.07
C SER A 451 15.35 -29.40 8.61
N ALA A 452 16.66 -29.63 8.44
CA ALA A 452 17.69 -28.68 8.90
C ALA A 452 17.54 -27.29 8.25
N GLU A 453 17.13 -27.23 6.98
CA GLU A 453 16.88 -25.97 6.27
C GLU A 453 15.67 -25.21 6.86
N GLN A 454 14.60 -25.92 7.22
CA GLN A 454 13.42 -25.31 7.86
C GLN A 454 13.75 -24.77 9.25
N LYS A 455 14.49 -25.54 10.06
CA LYS A 455 14.94 -25.10 11.38
C LYS A 455 15.84 -23.88 11.29
N LEU A 456 16.73 -23.82 10.30
CA LEU A 456 17.62 -22.67 10.09
C LEU A 456 16.82 -21.41 9.76
N ALA A 457 15.90 -21.48 8.81
CA ALA A 457 15.04 -20.36 8.45
C ALA A 457 14.17 -19.89 9.64
N GLU A 458 13.60 -20.81 10.42
CA GLU A 458 12.80 -20.48 11.59
C GLU A 458 13.65 -19.89 12.74
N ALA A 459 14.88 -20.37 12.90
CA ALA A 459 15.84 -19.83 13.86
C ALA A 459 16.28 -18.41 13.48
N GLU A 460 16.53 -18.14 12.20
CA GLU A 460 16.83 -16.80 11.69
C GLU A 460 15.66 -15.84 11.90
N ASP A 461 14.43 -16.28 11.55
CA ASP A 461 13.20 -15.52 11.80
C ASP A 461 13.04 -15.18 13.30
N LEU A 462 13.17 -16.18 14.18
CA LEU A 462 12.99 -15.99 15.62
C LEU A 462 14.10 -15.13 16.23
N ALA A 463 15.37 -15.35 15.86
CA ALA A 463 16.49 -14.54 16.35
C ALA A 463 16.35 -13.08 15.90
N GLY A 464 15.98 -12.84 14.64
CA GLY A 464 15.70 -11.51 14.11
C GLY A 464 14.58 -10.81 14.87
N LEU A 465 13.50 -11.52 15.21
CA LEU A 465 12.37 -10.98 15.99
C LEU A 465 12.74 -10.69 17.44
N LEU A 466 13.49 -11.59 18.09
CA LEU A 466 13.96 -11.38 19.47
C LEU A 466 14.90 -10.18 19.55
N LYS A 467 15.76 -10.00 18.55
CA LYS A 467 16.66 -8.84 18.40
C LYS A 467 15.88 -7.57 18.03
N ALA A 468 14.84 -7.66 17.19
CA ALA A 468 14.00 -6.52 16.84
C ALA A 468 13.10 -6.06 18.00
N GLY A 469 12.59 -7.00 18.80
CA GLY A 469 11.76 -6.71 19.97
C GLY A 469 12.51 -6.04 21.13
N SER A 470 13.85 -6.09 21.13
CA SER A 470 14.70 -5.32 22.04
C SER A 470 15.10 -3.94 21.49
N LEU A 471 15.03 -3.74 20.16
CA LEU A 471 15.45 -2.52 19.50
C LEU A 471 14.30 -1.50 19.35
N PRO A 472 14.36 -0.35 20.03
CA PRO A 472 13.29 0.63 20.08
C PRO A 472 13.42 1.62 18.94
N ALA A 473 13.29 1.18 17.69
CA ALA A 473 13.12 2.11 16.57
C ALA A 473 11.62 2.21 16.25
N PRO A 474 10.88 3.16 16.86
CA PRO A 474 9.49 3.37 16.47
C PRO A 474 9.43 3.76 14.99
N ALA A 475 8.46 3.19 14.27
CA ALA A 475 8.12 3.66 12.94
C ALA A 475 7.23 4.89 13.08
N ARG A 476 7.63 6.00 12.49
CA ARG A 476 6.84 7.24 12.48
C ARG A 476 6.18 7.44 11.12
N ILE A 477 4.97 7.97 11.12
CA ILE A 477 4.29 8.34 9.88
C ILE A 477 4.84 9.69 9.42
N VAL A 478 5.48 9.72 8.25
CA VAL A 478 6.03 10.95 7.64
C VAL A 478 5.18 11.46 6.49
N ASP A 479 4.35 10.61 5.91
CA ASP A 479 3.38 10.98 4.88
C ASP A 479 2.17 10.05 5.01
N GLU A 480 0.96 10.60 4.94
CA GLU A 480 -0.29 9.87 5.07
C GLU A 480 -1.32 10.46 4.11
N VAL A 481 -1.88 9.63 3.23
CA VAL A 481 -3.03 9.98 2.40
C VAL A 481 -4.14 9.00 2.74
N SER A 482 -5.28 9.51 3.19
CA SER A 482 -6.46 8.70 3.46
C SER A 482 -7.66 9.27 2.74
N VAL A 483 -8.38 8.38 2.04
CA VAL A 483 -9.51 8.69 1.17
C VAL A 483 -10.71 7.89 1.61
N GLY A 484 -11.87 8.53 1.76
CA GLY A 484 -13.12 7.87 2.09
C GLY A 484 -13.67 7.03 0.95
N PRO A 485 -14.36 5.91 1.23
CA PRO A 485 -14.95 5.04 0.20
C PRO A 485 -15.88 5.81 -0.76
N GLN A 486 -16.69 6.73 -0.24
CA GLN A 486 -17.64 7.53 -1.02
C GLN A 486 -16.94 8.43 -2.06
N LEU A 487 -15.84 9.09 -1.68
CA LEU A 487 -15.07 9.94 -2.59
C LEU A 487 -14.41 9.09 -3.69
N GLY A 488 -13.94 7.88 -3.36
CA GLY A 488 -13.40 6.93 -4.32
C GLY A 488 -14.41 6.51 -5.39
N GLU A 489 -15.63 6.15 -4.98
CA GLU A 489 -16.70 5.76 -5.92
C GLU A 489 -17.12 6.91 -6.85
N GLU A 490 -17.25 8.13 -6.31
CA GLU A 490 -17.56 9.32 -7.10
C GLU A 490 -16.44 9.61 -8.13
N ASN A 491 -15.18 9.52 -7.71
CA ASN A 491 -14.02 9.66 -8.57
C ASN A 491 -13.96 8.60 -9.67
N ILE A 492 -14.31 7.34 -9.37
CA ILE A 492 -14.42 6.28 -10.38
C ILE A 492 -15.49 6.64 -11.41
N LYS A 493 -16.70 7.02 -10.96
CA LYS A 493 -17.82 7.36 -11.87
C LYS A 493 -17.46 8.53 -12.77
N ALA A 494 -16.93 9.62 -12.20
CA ALA A 494 -16.55 10.82 -12.94
C ALA A 494 -15.36 10.58 -13.89
N GLY A 495 -14.36 9.82 -13.44
CA GLY A 495 -13.20 9.42 -14.24
C GLY A 495 -13.61 8.54 -15.43
N LEU A 496 -14.44 7.53 -15.19
CA LEU A 496 -14.95 6.62 -16.22
C LEU A 496 -15.88 7.34 -17.20
N SER A 497 -16.77 8.22 -16.73
CA SER A 497 -17.65 8.98 -17.64
C SER A 497 -16.85 9.91 -18.55
N SER A 498 -15.87 10.63 -18.00
CA SER A 498 -14.98 11.50 -18.77
C SER A 498 -14.19 10.71 -19.82
N PHE A 499 -13.68 9.55 -19.41
CA PHE A 499 -12.99 8.61 -20.29
C PHE A 499 -13.88 8.11 -21.44
N VAL A 500 -15.11 7.65 -21.15
CA VAL A 500 -16.04 7.13 -22.17
C VAL A 500 -16.46 8.22 -23.15
N ILE A 501 -16.73 9.44 -22.66
CA ILE A 501 -17.08 10.58 -23.51
C ILE A 501 -15.90 10.92 -24.44
N ALA A 502 -14.69 11.04 -23.90
CA ALA A 502 -13.49 11.33 -24.69
C ALA A 502 -13.26 10.24 -25.75
N LEU A 503 -13.37 8.96 -25.38
CA LEU A 503 -13.24 7.83 -26.30
C LEU A 503 -14.29 7.91 -27.42
N PHE A 504 -15.56 8.16 -27.10
CA PHE A 504 -16.62 8.26 -28.10
C PHE A 504 -16.37 9.39 -29.10
N VAL A 505 -15.98 10.58 -28.61
CA VAL A 505 -15.66 11.74 -29.47
C VAL A 505 -14.52 11.41 -30.43
N VAL A 506 -13.45 10.79 -29.94
CA VAL A 506 -12.31 10.37 -30.77
C VAL A 506 -12.72 9.32 -31.80
N LEU A 507 -13.47 8.29 -31.40
CA LEU A 507 -13.94 7.24 -32.31
C LEU A 507 -14.84 7.81 -33.42
N ALA A 508 -15.75 8.71 -33.07
CA ALA A 508 -16.63 9.40 -34.01
C ALA A 508 -15.82 10.27 -34.98
N TYR A 509 -14.85 11.04 -34.48
CA TYR A 509 -13.97 11.86 -35.30
C TYR A 509 -13.17 11.03 -36.31
N MET A 510 -12.61 9.90 -35.88
CA MET A 510 -11.82 9.03 -36.77
C MET A 510 -12.68 8.43 -37.90
N ILE A 511 -13.91 8.02 -37.61
CA ILE A 511 -14.85 7.55 -38.63
C ILE A 511 -15.25 8.69 -39.58
N PHE A 512 -15.59 9.86 -39.02
CA PHE A 512 -15.98 11.03 -39.80
C PHE A 512 -14.86 11.50 -40.75
N TYR A 513 -13.62 11.52 -40.29
CA TYR A 513 -12.51 12.05 -41.07
C TYR A 513 -11.94 11.02 -42.05
N TYR A 514 -11.74 9.76 -41.63
CA TYR A 514 -11.03 8.73 -42.41
C TYR A 514 -11.89 7.58 -42.94
N ARG A 515 -13.19 7.51 -42.59
CA ARG A 515 -14.14 6.47 -43.05
C ARG A 515 -13.63 5.04 -42.81
N GLY A 516 -13.28 4.31 -43.87
CA GLY A 516 -12.83 2.91 -43.80
C GLY A 516 -11.52 2.72 -43.03
N ALA A 517 -10.56 3.63 -43.18
CA ALA A 517 -9.33 3.63 -42.39
C ALA A 517 -9.59 4.06 -40.94
N GLY A 518 -10.58 4.94 -40.72
CA GLY A 518 -11.05 5.33 -39.39
C GLY A 518 -11.56 4.14 -38.57
N LEU A 519 -12.34 3.24 -39.20
CA LEU A 519 -12.78 2.00 -38.55
C LEU A 519 -11.60 1.10 -38.14
N VAL A 520 -10.54 1.03 -38.97
CA VAL A 520 -9.34 0.24 -38.64
C VAL A 520 -8.59 0.87 -37.47
N SER A 521 -8.46 2.20 -37.42
CA SER A 521 -7.92 2.91 -36.26
C SER A 521 -8.72 2.65 -35.00
N ASN A 522 -10.05 2.63 -35.08
CA ASN A 522 -10.90 2.41 -33.92
C ASN A 522 -10.74 0.98 -33.35
N VAL A 523 -10.67 -0.03 -34.22
CA VAL A 523 -10.35 -1.40 -33.80
C VAL A 523 -8.96 -1.45 -33.14
N ALA A 524 -7.98 -0.75 -33.71
CA ALA A 524 -6.65 -0.67 -33.16
C ALA A 524 -6.62 0.07 -31.80
N LEU A 525 -7.40 1.13 -31.64
CA LEU A 525 -7.52 1.88 -30.39
C LEU A 525 -8.16 1.03 -29.28
N ILE A 526 -9.23 0.28 -29.60
CA ILE A 526 -9.86 -0.65 -28.65
C ILE A 526 -8.87 -1.75 -28.26
N ALA A 527 -8.15 -2.32 -29.22
CA ALA A 527 -7.11 -3.31 -28.93
C ALA A 527 -5.95 -2.71 -28.11
N ASN A 528 -5.58 -1.44 -28.36
CA ASN A 528 -4.57 -0.74 -27.57
C ASN A 528 -5.01 -0.63 -26.11
N LEU A 529 -6.24 -0.18 -25.86
CA LEU A 529 -6.80 -0.09 -24.52
C LEU A 529 -6.84 -1.47 -23.83
N PHE A 530 -7.28 -2.49 -24.57
CA PHE A 530 -7.31 -3.87 -24.09
C PHE A 530 -5.92 -4.35 -23.65
N PHE A 531 -4.88 -4.16 -24.48
CA PHE A 531 -3.51 -4.52 -24.11
C PHE A 531 -2.94 -3.66 -22.97
N LEU A 532 -3.31 -2.39 -22.90
CA LEU A 532 -2.87 -1.48 -21.84
C LEU A 532 -3.39 -1.95 -20.48
N ILE A 533 -4.70 -2.18 -20.35
CA ILE A 533 -5.31 -2.65 -19.10
C ILE A 533 -4.78 -4.04 -18.74
N GLY A 534 -4.63 -4.92 -19.75
CA GLY A 534 -4.02 -6.23 -19.57
C GLY A 534 -2.61 -6.21 -19.02
N ALA A 535 -1.78 -5.29 -19.52
CA ALA A 535 -0.40 -5.10 -19.07
C ALA A 535 -0.35 -4.50 -17.66
N LEU A 536 -1.24 -3.55 -17.34
CA LEU A 536 -1.35 -3.02 -15.97
C LEU A 536 -1.70 -4.13 -14.97
N ALA A 537 -2.72 -4.93 -15.27
CA ALA A 537 -3.13 -6.07 -14.44
C ALA A 537 -1.99 -7.09 -14.29
N SER A 538 -1.31 -7.43 -15.39
CA SER A 538 -0.20 -8.40 -15.38
C SER A 538 1.01 -7.94 -14.56
N LEU A 539 1.22 -6.64 -14.41
CA LEU A 539 2.34 -6.08 -13.64
C LEU A 539 1.95 -5.77 -12.18
N GLY A 540 0.70 -6.02 -11.78
CA GLY A 540 0.18 -5.64 -10.47
C GLY A 540 0.16 -4.13 -10.24
N ALA A 541 0.23 -3.32 -11.31
CA ALA A 541 0.31 -1.87 -11.20
C ALA A 541 -1.05 -1.29 -10.81
N ALA A 542 -1.06 -0.49 -9.74
CA ALA A 542 -2.28 0.16 -9.26
C ALA A 542 -2.77 1.25 -10.24
N LEU A 543 -4.05 1.19 -10.62
CA LEU A 543 -4.70 2.20 -11.43
C LEU A 543 -5.19 3.36 -10.55
N THR A 544 -4.46 4.47 -10.54
CA THR A 544 -4.81 5.69 -9.78
C THR A 544 -5.58 6.70 -10.64
N LEU A 545 -6.11 7.78 -10.05
CA LEU A 545 -6.72 8.88 -10.80
C LEU A 545 -5.74 9.52 -11.80
N PRO A 546 -4.50 9.88 -11.42
CA PRO A 546 -3.48 10.27 -12.40
C PRO A 546 -3.19 9.18 -13.42
N GLY A 547 -3.18 7.90 -13.03
CA GLY A 547 -3.10 6.77 -13.96
C GLY A 547 -4.15 6.83 -15.07
N ILE A 548 -5.42 7.08 -14.73
CA ILE A 548 -6.52 7.25 -15.71
C ILE A 548 -6.22 8.43 -16.65
N ALA A 549 -5.71 9.56 -16.14
CA ALA A 549 -5.30 10.67 -16.99
C ALA A 549 -4.18 10.26 -17.99
N GLY A 550 -3.26 9.39 -17.56
CA GLY A 550 -2.25 8.76 -18.42
C GLY A 550 -2.85 7.88 -19.52
N ILE A 551 -3.92 7.14 -19.24
CA ILE A 551 -4.68 6.38 -20.25
C ILE A 551 -5.32 7.33 -21.27
N VAL A 552 -5.98 8.40 -20.80
CA VAL A 552 -6.62 9.39 -21.67
C VAL A 552 -5.59 10.08 -22.58
N LEU A 553 -4.43 10.46 -22.04
CA LEU A 553 -3.32 11.01 -22.81
C LEU A 553 -2.82 10.02 -23.87
N THR A 554 -2.68 8.75 -23.49
CA THR A 554 -2.26 7.67 -24.39
C THR A 554 -3.24 7.45 -25.53
N ILE A 555 -4.55 7.59 -25.30
CA ILE A 555 -5.58 7.49 -26.37
C ILE A 555 -5.35 8.57 -27.42
N GLY A 556 -5.10 9.81 -27.00
CA GLY A 556 -4.78 10.92 -27.91
C GLY A 556 -3.54 10.61 -28.77
N MET A 557 -2.47 10.15 -28.13
CA MET A 557 -1.21 9.81 -28.83
C MET A 557 -1.35 8.60 -29.76
N ALA A 558 -2.12 7.58 -29.37
CA ALA A 558 -2.35 6.39 -30.18
C ALA A 558 -3.09 6.74 -31.49
N VAL A 559 -3.99 7.72 -31.43
CA VAL A 559 -4.72 8.21 -32.59
C VAL A 559 -3.83 9.08 -33.48
N ASP A 560 -2.96 9.90 -32.89
CA ASP A 560 -2.01 10.75 -33.64
C ASP A 560 -1.07 9.91 -34.53
N ALA A 561 -0.55 8.79 -34.01
CA ALA A 561 0.26 7.87 -34.81
C ALA A 561 -0.50 7.34 -36.04
N ASN A 562 -1.80 7.03 -35.90
CA ASN A 562 -2.64 6.61 -37.01
C ASN A 562 -2.91 7.75 -38.01
N VAL A 563 -3.17 8.96 -37.52
CA VAL A 563 -3.34 10.18 -38.33
C VAL A 563 -2.11 10.44 -39.20
N LEU A 564 -0.91 10.39 -38.62
CA LEU A 564 0.36 10.56 -39.36
C LEU A 564 0.52 9.53 -40.48
N ILE A 565 0.23 8.25 -40.21
CA ILE A 565 0.27 7.19 -41.22
C ILE A 565 -0.74 7.48 -42.33
N TYR A 566 -1.96 7.87 -41.97
CA TYR A 566 -3.05 8.01 -42.93
C TYR A 566 -2.88 9.23 -43.83
N GLU A 567 -2.43 10.36 -43.28
CA GLU A 567 -2.09 11.53 -44.08
C GLU A 567 -0.93 11.23 -45.03
N ARG A 568 0.09 10.50 -44.57
CA ARG A 568 1.18 10.07 -45.45
C ARG A 568 0.68 9.16 -46.58
N ILE A 569 -0.23 8.22 -46.29
CA ILE A 569 -0.85 7.36 -47.32
C ILE A 569 -1.68 8.21 -48.30
N ARG A 570 -2.46 9.18 -47.81
CA ARG A 570 -3.25 10.09 -48.67
C ARG A 570 -2.36 10.92 -49.59
N GLU A 571 -1.22 11.38 -49.10
CA GLU A 571 -0.22 12.12 -49.89
C GLU A 571 0.34 11.26 -51.03
N GLU A 572 0.75 10.02 -50.73
CA GLU A 572 1.26 9.08 -51.74
C GLU A 572 0.18 8.67 -52.76
N MET A 573 -1.08 8.51 -52.34
CA MET A 573 -2.22 8.24 -53.23
C MET A 573 -2.54 9.44 -54.14
N ARG A 574 -2.49 10.67 -53.61
CA ARG A 574 -2.65 11.90 -54.42
C ARG A 574 -1.51 12.07 -55.42
N GLY A 575 -0.32 11.57 -55.10
CA GLY A 575 0.80 11.45 -56.03
C GLY A 575 0.62 10.40 -57.14
N GLY A 576 -0.56 9.78 -57.26
CA GLY A 576 -0.90 8.84 -58.33
C GLY A 576 -0.50 7.39 -58.07
N LYS A 577 0.02 7.06 -56.88
CA LYS A 577 0.42 5.69 -56.54
C LYS A 577 -0.79 4.82 -56.24
N GLY A 578 -0.74 3.56 -56.69
CA GLY A 578 -1.73 2.56 -56.32
C GLY A 578 -1.74 2.28 -54.82
N LEU A 579 -2.90 1.92 -54.27
CA LEU A 579 -3.15 1.78 -52.83
C LEU A 579 -2.12 0.91 -52.09
N MET A 580 -1.70 -0.21 -52.69
CA MET A 580 -0.71 -1.12 -52.09
C MET A 580 0.67 -0.47 -51.92
N VAL A 581 1.11 0.30 -52.93
CA VAL A 581 2.41 1.00 -52.90
C VAL A 581 2.34 2.18 -51.96
N ALA A 582 1.25 2.96 -52.03
CA ALA A 582 0.99 4.07 -51.12
C ALA A 582 0.97 3.61 -49.65
N LEU A 583 0.39 2.45 -49.35
CA LEU A 583 0.39 1.88 -48.01
C LEU A 583 1.80 1.47 -47.57
N LYS A 584 2.56 0.76 -48.41
CA LYS A 584 3.94 0.38 -48.07
C LYS A 584 4.82 1.59 -47.79
N GLU A 585 4.77 2.61 -48.65
CA GLU A 585 5.56 3.84 -48.49
C GLU A 585 5.06 4.72 -47.34
N GLY A 586 3.74 4.81 -47.13
CA GLY A 586 3.14 5.57 -46.05
C GLY A 586 3.65 5.13 -44.69
N TYR A 587 3.60 3.82 -44.40
CA TYR A 587 4.16 3.26 -43.18
C TYR A 587 5.68 3.49 -43.07
N ALA A 588 6.44 3.31 -44.16
CA ALA A 588 7.90 3.46 -44.12
C ALA A 588 8.34 4.90 -43.80
N LYS A 589 7.64 5.90 -44.33
CA LYS A 589 7.96 7.33 -44.13
C LYS A 589 7.42 7.86 -42.80
N ALA A 590 6.23 7.41 -42.37
CA ALA A 590 5.64 7.84 -41.11
C ALA A 590 6.35 7.23 -39.87
N TYR A 591 6.92 6.02 -40.00
CA TYR A 591 7.56 5.30 -38.89
C TYR A 591 8.59 6.12 -38.13
N SER A 592 9.43 6.86 -38.86
CA SER A 592 10.46 7.73 -38.27
C SER A 592 9.86 8.80 -37.36
N ALA A 593 8.83 9.51 -37.83
CA ALA A 593 8.19 10.58 -37.05
C ALA A 593 7.46 10.04 -35.82
N ILE A 594 6.81 8.87 -35.94
CA ILE A 594 6.08 8.23 -34.84
C ILE A 594 7.04 7.78 -33.74
N ILE A 595 8.18 7.20 -34.12
CA ILE A 595 9.22 6.85 -33.16
C ILE A 595 9.77 8.10 -32.47
N ASP A 596 10.02 9.17 -33.22
CA ASP A 596 10.60 10.38 -32.64
C ASP A 596 9.67 11.03 -31.59
N ALA A 597 8.36 11.08 -31.87
CA ALA A 597 7.35 11.57 -30.93
C ALA A 597 7.20 10.67 -29.69
N ASN A 598 7.23 9.35 -29.85
CA ASN A 598 7.10 8.42 -28.73
C ASN A 598 8.36 8.34 -27.88
N ILE A 599 9.57 8.42 -28.46
CA ILE A 599 10.82 8.39 -27.69
C ILE A 599 10.93 9.60 -26.77
N THR A 600 10.62 10.80 -27.25
CA THR A 600 10.67 12.02 -26.41
C THR A 600 9.72 11.92 -25.21
N THR A 601 8.51 11.41 -25.45
CA THR A 601 7.52 11.18 -24.38
C THR A 601 7.97 10.06 -23.43
N LEU A 602 8.52 8.96 -23.96
CA LEU A 602 9.02 7.83 -23.17
C LEU A 602 10.19 8.22 -22.28
N LEU A 603 11.12 9.02 -22.79
CA LEU A 603 12.24 9.57 -22.01
C LEU A 603 11.72 10.40 -20.83
N THR A 604 10.75 11.27 -21.08
CA THR A 604 10.11 12.06 -20.01
C THR A 604 9.41 11.18 -19.00
N ALA A 605 8.67 10.16 -19.46
CA ALA A 605 7.98 9.21 -18.59
C ALA A 605 8.96 8.40 -17.72
N PHE A 606 10.13 8.02 -18.24
CA PHE A 606 11.16 7.34 -17.46
C PHE A 606 11.77 8.24 -16.37
N VAL A 607 11.96 9.54 -16.66
CA VAL A 607 12.38 10.51 -15.65
C VAL A 607 11.32 10.66 -14.57
N LEU A 608 10.04 10.78 -14.94
CA LEU A 608 8.93 10.84 -13.98
C LEU A 608 8.79 9.55 -13.16
N TYR A 609 9.06 8.38 -13.75
CA TYR A 609 9.04 7.11 -13.03
C TYR A 609 10.16 7.00 -11.98
N SER A 610 11.35 7.52 -12.30
CA SER A 610 12.52 7.45 -11.42
C SER A 610 12.51 8.50 -10.30
N PHE A 611 12.03 9.72 -10.57
CA PHE A 611 12.02 10.83 -9.60
C PHE A 611 10.64 11.15 -9.02
N GLY A 612 9.56 10.62 -9.62
CA GLY A 612 8.21 10.80 -9.11
C GLY A 612 7.88 9.83 -7.99
N SER A 613 7.07 10.29 -7.04
CA SER A 613 6.55 9.52 -5.91
C SER A 613 5.06 9.20 -6.10
N GLY A 614 4.57 8.21 -5.34
CA GLY A 614 3.15 7.87 -5.23
C GLY A 614 2.39 7.91 -6.56
N ALA A 615 1.43 8.83 -6.67
CA ALA A 615 0.54 8.95 -7.81
C ALA A 615 1.24 9.36 -9.14
N ILE A 616 2.33 10.14 -9.07
CA ILE A 616 3.11 10.53 -10.27
C ILE A 616 3.79 9.32 -10.89
N ARG A 617 4.31 8.41 -10.06
CA ARG A 617 4.91 7.16 -10.52
C ARG A 617 3.86 6.25 -11.17
N GLY A 618 2.64 6.20 -10.64
CA GLY A 618 1.50 5.50 -11.25
C GLY A 618 1.12 6.08 -12.63
N PHE A 619 1.08 7.41 -12.76
CA PHE A 619 0.90 8.09 -14.06
C PHE A 619 2.01 7.72 -15.05
N ALA A 620 3.27 7.78 -14.62
CA ALA A 620 4.42 7.46 -15.46
C ALA A 620 4.41 6.00 -15.95
N THR A 621 4.12 5.04 -15.07
CA THR A 621 3.97 3.62 -15.41
C THR A 621 2.90 3.42 -16.48
N THR A 622 1.73 4.03 -16.31
CA THR A 622 0.63 3.95 -17.27
C THR A 622 1.01 4.55 -18.62
N LEU A 623 1.71 5.68 -18.61
CA LEU A 623 2.20 6.34 -19.82
C LEU A 623 3.25 5.50 -20.56
N ILE A 624 4.20 4.88 -19.85
CA ILE A 624 5.23 4.00 -20.43
C ILE A 624 4.58 2.81 -21.14
N ILE A 625 3.69 2.09 -20.43
CA ILE A 625 2.97 0.94 -20.97
C ILE A 625 2.15 1.39 -22.19
N GLY A 626 1.43 2.50 -22.06
CA GLY A 626 0.61 3.07 -23.11
C GLY A 626 1.37 3.43 -24.39
N ILE A 627 2.60 3.96 -24.27
CA ILE A 627 3.47 4.23 -25.42
C ILE A 627 3.82 2.93 -26.16
N PHE A 628 4.20 1.87 -25.44
CA PHE A 628 4.53 0.59 -26.08
C PHE A 628 3.32 -0.07 -26.74
N THR A 629 2.17 -0.12 -26.05
CA THR A 629 0.95 -0.73 -26.60
C THR A 629 0.41 0.08 -27.78
N SER A 630 0.51 1.41 -27.74
CA SER A 630 0.04 2.28 -28.82
C SER A 630 0.93 2.16 -30.06
N LEU A 631 2.26 2.10 -29.90
CA LEU A 631 3.18 1.87 -31.01
C LEU A 631 2.95 0.50 -31.66
N PHE A 632 2.75 -0.54 -30.85
CA PHE A 632 2.38 -1.87 -31.34
C PHE A 632 1.07 -1.83 -32.13
N SER A 633 0.04 -1.20 -31.57
CA SER A 633 -1.27 -1.13 -32.22
C SER A 633 -1.24 -0.31 -33.53
N ALA A 634 -0.65 0.88 -33.51
CA ALA A 634 -0.61 1.79 -34.65
C ALA A 634 0.31 1.30 -35.79
N VAL A 635 1.38 0.54 -35.50
CA VAL A 635 2.34 0.10 -36.52
C VAL A 635 2.12 -1.35 -36.95
N VAL A 636 1.76 -2.25 -36.03
CA VAL A 636 1.63 -3.69 -36.30
C VAL A 636 0.19 -4.04 -36.63
N LEU A 637 -0.75 -3.71 -35.73
CA LEU A 637 -2.13 -4.18 -35.82
C LEU A 637 -2.90 -3.56 -37.00
N THR A 638 -2.85 -2.24 -37.15
CA THR A 638 -3.45 -1.53 -38.29
C THR A 638 -2.89 -2.04 -39.62
N ARG A 639 -1.57 -2.23 -39.70
CA ARG A 639 -0.88 -2.75 -40.88
C ARG A 639 -1.34 -4.16 -41.23
N LEU A 640 -1.44 -5.04 -40.23
CA LEU A 640 -1.96 -6.40 -40.38
C LEU A 640 -3.40 -6.40 -40.92
N ILE A 641 -4.26 -5.53 -40.38
CA ILE A 641 -5.66 -5.40 -40.84
C ILE A 641 -5.71 -4.89 -42.29
N PHE A 642 -4.95 -3.85 -42.63
CA PHE A 642 -4.95 -3.29 -43.98
C PHE A 642 -4.46 -4.30 -45.03
N PHE A 643 -3.32 -4.96 -44.80
CA PHE A 643 -2.80 -5.95 -45.75
C PHE A 643 -3.71 -7.18 -45.86
N SER A 644 -4.27 -7.68 -44.75
CA SER A 644 -5.24 -8.78 -44.76
C SER A 644 -6.50 -8.44 -45.56
N ARG A 645 -6.98 -7.20 -45.46
CA ARG A 645 -8.17 -6.72 -46.17
C ARG A 645 -7.89 -6.51 -47.67
N LEU A 646 -6.71 -6.03 -48.04
CA LEU A 646 -6.26 -5.91 -49.42
C LEU A 646 -6.08 -7.27 -50.12
N GLU A 647 -5.51 -8.27 -49.42
CA GLU A 647 -5.41 -9.64 -49.92
C GLU A 647 -6.80 -10.25 -50.21
N LYS A 648 -7.79 -9.93 -49.38
CA LYS A 648 -9.20 -10.31 -49.58
C LYS A 648 -9.94 -9.47 -50.62
N LYS A 649 -9.23 -8.65 -51.42
CA LYS A 649 -9.78 -7.75 -52.45
C LYS A 649 -10.86 -6.78 -51.94
N LYS A 650 -10.86 -6.44 -50.65
CA LYS A 650 -11.78 -5.45 -50.08
C LYS A 650 -11.15 -4.06 -50.16
N ASN A 651 -11.83 -3.11 -50.80
CA ASN A 651 -11.38 -1.73 -50.89
C ASN A 651 -11.41 -1.03 -49.52
N ILE A 652 -10.50 -0.06 -49.35
CA ILE A 652 -10.31 0.71 -48.13
C ILE A 652 -10.23 2.19 -48.51
N SER A 653 -11.13 2.99 -47.97
CA SER A 653 -11.10 4.45 -48.15
C SER A 653 -10.34 5.10 -47.00
N PHE A 654 -9.57 6.15 -47.31
CA PHE A 654 -8.80 6.95 -46.35
C PHE A 654 -9.36 8.36 -46.19
N TYR A 655 -10.57 8.61 -46.67
CA TYR A 655 -11.25 9.90 -46.62
C TYR A 655 -12.77 9.70 -46.68
N THR A 656 -13.53 10.69 -46.22
CA THR A 656 -14.93 10.89 -46.61
C THR A 656 -15.00 11.88 -47.78
N GLU A 657 -16.12 11.90 -48.52
CA GLU A 657 -16.29 12.86 -49.62
C GLU A 657 -16.15 14.31 -49.12
N ALA A 658 -16.61 14.59 -47.89
CA ALA A 658 -16.47 15.89 -47.25
C ALA A 658 -15.01 16.26 -46.92
N THR A 659 -14.21 15.32 -46.39
CA THR A 659 -12.84 15.60 -45.93
C THR A 659 -11.77 15.38 -47.00
N LYS A 660 -12.16 14.89 -48.19
CA LYS A 660 -11.24 14.54 -49.29
C LYS A 660 -10.29 15.67 -49.67
N ASN A 661 -10.78 16.90 -49.70
CA ASN A 661 -10.05 18.12 -50.10
C ASN A 661 -9.85 19.11 -48.95
N TRP A 662 -10.10 18.71 -47.70
CA TRP A 662 -9.77 19.56 -46.56
C TRP A 662 -8.25 19.73 -46.48
N PHE A 663 -7.84 20.98 -46.23
CA PHE A 663 -6.45 21.42 -46.13
C PHE A 663 -5.56 21.12 -47.35
N THR A 664 -6.13 20.74 -48.49
CA THR A 664 -5.36 20.61 -49.74
C THR A 664 -5.10 21.99 -50.34
N ASN A 665 -3.84 22.27 -50.70
CA ASN A 665 -3.40 23.57 -51.24
C ASN A 665 -3.62 24.77 -50.31
N SER A 666 -3.61 24.56 -48.99
CA SER A 666 -3.68 25.66 -48.03
C SER A 666 -2.33 26.39 -47.97
N ALA A 667 -2.23 27.57 -48.58
CA ALA A 667 -1.00 28.38 -48.65
C ALA A 667 -0.99 29.50 -47.60
N VAL A 668 -1.11 29.14 -46.32
CA VAL A 668 -1.05 30.11 -45.23
C VAL A 668 0.39 30.59 -45.04
N ASN A 669 0.61 31.91 -45.12
CA ASN A 669 1.94 32.51 -45.04
C ASN A 669 2.43 32.68 -43.58
N PHE A 670 2.77 31.57 -42.92
CA PHE A 670 3.34 31.59 -41.56
C PHE A 670 4.68 32.32 -41.50
N ILE A 671 5.54 32.14 -42.51
CA ILE A 671 6.90 32.71 -42.54
C ILE A 671 6.87 34.23 -42.70
N GLY A 672 5.99 34.76 -43.54
CA GLY A 672 5.83 36.21 -43.74
C GLY A 672 5.37 36.92 -42.47
N ASN A 673 4.52 36.26 -41.68
CA ASN A 673 3.96 36.82 -40.43
C ASN A 673 4.77 36.44 -39.18
N ARG A 674 5.88 35.70 -39.30
CA ARG A 674 6.66 35.18 -38.16
C ARG A 674 7.04 36.24 -37.12
N ARG A 675 7.38 37.46 -37.56
CA ARG A 675 7.74 38.55 -36.64
C ARG A 675 6.58 38.96 -35.74
N ARG A 676 5.35 38.98 -36.28
CA ARG A 676 4.15 39.32 -35.50
C ARG A 676 3.85 38.24 -34.47
N PHE A 677 3.95 36.97 -34.87
CA PHE A 677 3.76 35.84 -33.96
C PHE A 677 4.85 35.78 -32.88
N TYR A 678 6.12 36.01 -33.23
CA TYR A 678 7.20 36.07 -32.24
C TYR A 678 7.02 37.21 -31.24
N VAL A 679 6.62 38.41 -31.68
CA VAL A 679 6.35 39.53 -30.77
C VAL A 679 5.17 39.20 -29.85
N LEU A 680 4.07 38.67 -30.38
CA LEU A 680 2.90 38.29 -29.58
C LEU A 680 3.26 37.21 -28.55
N SER A 681 3.92 36.13 -28.97
CA SER A 681 4.36 35.05 -28.07
C SER A 681 5.35 35.56 -27.04
N ALA A 682 6.31 36.41 -27.42
CA ALA A 682 7.28 36.97 -26.49
C ALA A 682 6.60 37.85 -25.43
N ILE A 683 5.63 38.68 -25.81
CA ILE A 683 4.85 39.49 -24.86
C ILE A 683 4.10 38.57 -23.88
N LEU A 684 3.43 37.53 -24.37
CA LEU A 684 2.71 36.58 -23.51
C LEU A 684 3.65 35.83 -22.56
N VAL A 685 4.82 35.39 -23.04
CA VAL A 685 5.82 34.70 -22.22
C VAL A 685 6.40 35.64 -21.16
N VAL A 686 6.77 36.87 -21.52
CA VAL A 686 7.30 37.86 -20.57
C VAL A 686 6.24 38.25 -19.55
N ALA A 687 4.98 38.42 -19.95
CA ALA A 687 3.87 38.67 -19.05
C ALA A 687 3.62 37.49 -18.10
N GLY A 688 3.70 36.25 -18.60
CA GLY A 688 3.59 35.04 -17.79
C GLY A 688 4.71 34.92 -16.76
N ILE A 689 5.97 35.12 -17.17
CA ILE A 689 7.13 35.13 -16.26
C ILE A 689 7.01 36.26 -15.24
N GLY A 690 6.62 37.46 -15.68
CA GLY A 690 6.40 38.60 -14.79
C GLY A 690 5.32 38.34 -13.74
N SER A 691 4.22 37.67 -14.13
CA SER A 691 3.18 37.24 -13.20
C SER A 691 3.69 36.18 -12.22
N LEU A 692 4.49 35.21 -12.69
CA LEU A 692 5.06 34.16 -11.85
C LEU A 692 6.00 34.74 -10.78
N VAL A 693 6.86 35.69 -11.17
CA VAL A 693 7.84 36.32 -10.26
C VAL A 693 7.15 37.25 -9.24
N THR A 694 6.06 37.92 -9.62
CA THR A 694 5.39 38.90 -8.74
C THR A 694 4.34 38.28 -7.82
N LYS A 695 3.60 37.27 -8.28
CA LYS A 695 2.54 36.62 -7.49
C LYS A 695 2.97 35.31 -6.83
N GLY A 696 4.03 34.66 -7.32
CA GLY A 696 4.41 33.32 -6.86
C GLY A 696 3.41 32.24 -7.28
N LEU A 697 3.59 31.04 -6.73
CA LEU A 697 2.69 29.91 -6.87
C LEU A 697 2.08 29.58 -5.51
N ASN A 698 0.82 29.17 -5.49
CA ASN A 698 0.22 28.57 -4.29
C ASN A 698 0.68 27.12 -4.22
N GLU A 699 1.68 26.86 -3.39
CA GLU A 699 2.26 25.53 -3.22
C GLU A 699 1.26 24.57 -2.54
N GLY A 700 1.19 23.34 -3.04
CA GLY A 700 0.51 22.22 -2.37
C GLY A 700 1.21 21.86 -1.06
N VAL A 701 0.54 21.11 -0.18
CA VAL A 701 1.18 20.57 1.04
C VAL A 701 2.33 19.63 0.71
N GLU A 702 2.38 19.08 -0.51
CA GLU A 702 3.51 18.29 -1.00
C GLU A 702 4.79 19.13 -1.13
N PHE A 703 4.69 20.46 -1.30
CA PHE A 703 5.87 21.33 -1.41
C PHE A 703 6.08 22.20 -0.17
N SER A 704 5.00 22.61 0.50
CA SER A 704 5.07 23.43 1.71
C SER A 704 5.18 22.61 3.00
N GLY A 705 4.81 21.33 2.95
CA GLY A 705 4.47 20.50 4.11
C GLY A 705 3.21 20.97 4.82
N GLY A 706 2.65 20.09 5.65
CA GLY A 706 1.44 20.35 6.43
C GLY A 706 0.34 19.31 6.19
N THR A 707 -0.90 19.72 6.46
CA THR A 707 -2.09 18.85 6.40
C THR A 707 -3.16 19.45 5.49
N THR A 708 -3.74 18.63 4.63
CA THR A 708 -4.90 18.93 3.79
C THR A 708 -6.09 18.09 4.22
N PHE A 709 -7.24 18.75 4.36
CA PHE A 709 -8.54 18.12 4.56
C PHE A 709 -9.44 18.45 3.38
N ASP A 710 -10.03 17.43 2.75
CA ASP A 710 -11.22 17.65 1.93
C ASP A 710 -12.44 17.36 2.81
N VAL A 711 -13.27 18.38 3.03
CA VAL A 711 -14.42 18.34 3.92
C VAL A 711 -15.69 18.60 3.12
N SER A 712 -16.67 17.72 3.27
CA SER A 712 -18.04 17.92 2.79
C SER A 712 -18.90 18.42 3.94
N PHE A 713 -19.69 19.47 3.69
CA PHE A 713 -20.65 20.04 4.62
C PHE A 713 -22.08 19.67 4.21
N ASP A 714 -22.99 19.59 5.17
CA ASP A 714 -24.42 19.33 4.91
C ASP A 714 -25.06 20.48 4.10
N ASP A 715 -24.58 21.71 4.30
CA ASP A 715 -25.06 22.94 3.66
C ASP A 715 -23.90 23.70 3.00
N ALA A 716 -24.20 24.60 2.06
CA ALA A 716 -23.20 25.46 1.44
C ALA A 716 -22.57 26.42 2.46
N VAL A 717 -21.23 26.44 2.55
CA VAL A 717 -20.49 27.25 3.52
C VAL A 717 -19.56 28.24 2.82
N ASP A 718 -19.48 29.47 3.34
CA ASP A 718 -18.54 30.46 2.84
C ASP A 718 -17.09 30.11 3.22
N ALA A 719 -16.23 30.01 2.21
CA ALA A 719 -14.82 29.64 2.39
C ALA A 719 -14.05 30.63 3.27
N GLU A 720 -14.41 31.93 3.22
CA GLU A 720 -13.75 32.95 4.02
C GLU A 720 -14.16 32.88 5.50
N ALA A 721 -15.43 32.54 5.78
CA ALA A 721 -15.89 32.27 7.14
C ALA A 721 -15.16 31.06 7.76
N VAL A 722 -15.02 29.97 6.99
CA VAL A 722 -14.26 28.78 7.40
C VAL A 722 -12.79 29.13 7.65
N ARG A 723 -12.18 29.92 6.77
CA ARG A 723 -10.80 30.39 6.93
C ARG A 723 -10.61 31.17 8.23
N GLY A 724 -11.52 32.09 8.55
CA GLY A 724 -11.48 32.89 9.78
C GLY A 724 -11.63 32.05 11.05
N ALA A 725 -12.57 31.09 11.05
CA ALA A 725 -12.77 30.18 12.18
C ALA A 725 -11.53 29.30 12.43
N LEU A 726 -10.97 28.73 11.36
CA LEU A 726 -9.81 27.86 11.44
C LEU A 726 -8.51 28.60 11.75
N ALA A 727 -8.36 29.86 11.33
CA ALA A 727 -7.19 30.67 11.69
C ALA A 727 -7.05 30.83 13.22
N SER A 728 -8.18 30.91 13.92
CA SER A 728 -8.20 31.00 15.38
C SER A 728 -7.94 29.64 16.05
N ALA A 729 -8.41 28.55 15.45
CA ALA A 729 -8.26 27.21 16.00
C ALA A 729 -6.85 26.62 15.78
N PHE A 730 -6.23 26.91 14.62
CA PHE A 730 -4.87 26.49 14.28
C PHE A 730 -3.81 27.49 14.79
N SER A 731 -3.96 28.01 16.01
CA SER A 731 -3.01 28.95 16.59
C SER A 731 -1.82 28.24 17.24
N GLU A 732 -0.60 28.61 16.88
CA GLU A 732 0.65 28.16 17.52
C GLU A 732 1.28 29.30 18.30
N ASP A 733 1.65 29.07 19.57
CA ASP A 733 2.33 30.05 20.42
C ASP A 733 1.67 31.46 20.44
N GLY A 734 0.33 31.50 20.29
CA GLY A 734 -0.45 32.74 20.25
C GLY A 734 -0.47 33.46 18.90
N VAL A 735 0.14 32.88 17.86
CA VAL A 735 0.07 33.35 16.47
C VAL A 735 -1.06 32.60 15.77
N PRO A 736 -2.08 33.29 15.22
CA PRO A 736 -3.13 32.66 14.43
C PRO A 736 -2.54 31.96 13.20
N GLY A 737 -3.03 30.76 12.92
CA GLY A 737 -2.68 30.04 11.69
C GLY A 737 -3.20 30.78 10.46
N ASN A 738 -2.65 30.46 9.29
CA ASN A 738 -3.14 30.96 8.01
C ASN A 738 -3.58 29.80 7.10
N PRO A 739 -4.69 29.12 7.46
CA PRO A 739 -5.19 28.04 6.64
C PRO A 739 -5.65 28.59 5.28
N LEU A 740 -5.41 27.82 4.23
CA LEU A 740 -5.86 28.11 2.89
C LEU A 740 -7.11 27.28 2.60
N VAL A 741 -8.22 27.95 2.30
CA VAL A 741 -9.52 27.30 2.07
C VAL A 741 -9.94 27.54 0.62
N GLN A 742 -10.27 26.46 -0.09
CA GLN A 742 -10.67 26.49 -1.50
C GLN A 742 -11.95 25.68 -1.70
N THR A 743 -12.90 26.21 -2.45
CA THR A 743 -14.08 25.45 -2.90
C THR A 743 -13.67 24.40 -3.92
N LYS A 744 -14.14 23.16 -3.74
CA LYS A 744 -13.83 22.00 -4.56
C LYS A 744 -15.12 21.47 -5.20
N ASP A 745 -15.25 21.55 -6.52
CA ASP A 745 -16.39 21.07 -7.31
C ASP A 745 -17.74 21.76 -7.04
N SER A 746 -18.17 21.88 -5.78
CA SER A 746 -19.41 22.52 -5.33
C SER A 746 -19.21 23.36 -4.05
N PRO A 747 -20.11 24.32 -3.75
CA PRO A 747 -20.03 25.17 -2.56
C PRO A 747 -20.02 24.44 -1.20
N GLU A 748 -20.52 23.20 -1.17
CA GLU A 748 -20.61 22.35 0.02
C GLU A 748 -19.30 21.60 0.30
N LYS A 749 -18.39 21.55 -0.68
CA LYS A 749 -17.14 20.80 -0.61
C LYS A 749 -15.97 21.77 -0.55
N LEU A 750 -15.22 21.75 0.54
CA LEU A 750 -14.07 22.64 0.75
C LEU A 750 -12.79 21.83 0.96
N ARG A 751 -11.70 22.31 0.34
CA ARG A 751 -10.33 21.90 0.61
C ARG A 751 -9.68 22.88 1.57
N ILE A 752 -9.22 22.38 2.70
CA ILE A 752 -8.57 23.15 3.77
C ILE A 752 -7.11 22.69 3.84
N MET A 753 -6.16 23.60 3.71
CA MET A 753 -4.72 23.32 3.80
C MET A 753 -4.12 24.14 4.95
N THR A 754 -3.31 23.51 5.81
CA THR A 754 -2.70 24.17 6.96
C THR A 754 -1.30 23.62 7.25
N ASN A 755 -0.41 24.47 7.74
CA ASN A 755 0.94 24.09 8.18
C ASN A 755 0.99 23.90 9.71
N PHE A 756 -0.16 23.85 10.36
CA PHE A 756 -0.27 23.69 11.81
C PHE A 756 0.41 22.40 12.29
N MET A 757 1.28 22.52 13.29
CA MET A 757 2.07 21.50 13.96
C MET A 757 3.00 20.70 13.04
N ILE A 758 3.45 21.30 11.93
CA ILE A 758 4.28 20.62 10.92
C ILE A 758 5.61 20.09 11.46
N ASP A 759 6.31 20.84 12.32
CA ASP A 759 7.62 20.45 12.88
C ASP A 759 7.50 19.85 14.29
N SER A 760 6.28 19.59 14.78
CA SER A 760 6.06 19.01 16.11
C SER A 760 6.38 17.51 16.11
N GLU A 761 7.22 17.07 17.05
CA GLU A 761 7.57 15.67 17.25
C GLU A 761 6.69 14.95 18.28
N SER A 762 5.55 15.53 18.70
CA SER A 762 4.69 14.90 19.70
C SER A 762 3.99 13.65 19.15
N GLU A 763 3.75 12.64 19.99
CA GLU A 763 3.05 11.41 19.56
C GLU A 763 1.58 11.67 19.16
N ASN A 764 0.98 12.73 19.71
CA ASN A 764 -0.45 13.06 19.57
C ASN A 764 -0.74 14.20 18.58
N VAL A 765 0.23 14.61 17.74
CA VAL A 765 0.05 15.70 16.77
C VAL A 765 -1.23 15.52 15.94
N ASP A 766 -1.52 14.30 15.46
CA ASP A 766 -2.68 14.06 14.60
C ASP A 766 -4.02 14.27 15.35
N GLU A 767 -4.10 13.86 16.62
CA GLU A 767 -5.27 14.09 17.45
C GLU A 767 -5.45 15.58 17.72
N GLU A 768 -4.36 16.31 17.98
CA GLU A 768 -4.39 17.74 18.21
C GLU A 768 -4.84 18.53 16.96
N ILE A 769 -4.35 18.16 15.76
CA ILE A 769 -4.78 18.78 14.50
C ILE A 769 -6.28 18.51 14.26
N ASN A 770 -6.74 17.27 14.45
CA ASN A 770 -8.16 16.92 14.25
C ASN A 770 -9.07 17.62 15.28
N ASN A 771 -8.64 17.72 16.53
CA ASN A 771 -9.36 18.44 17.57
C ASN A 771 -9.42 19.95 17.28
N ALA A 772 -8.33 20.54 16.77
CA ALA A 772 -8.31 21.94 16.34
C ALA A 772 -9.25 22.18 15.15
N LEU A 773 -9.26 21.29 14.15
CA LEU A 773 -10.19 21.33 13.04
C LEU A 773 -11.64 21.26 13.53
N ALA A 774 -11.97 20.27 14.38
CA ALA A 774 -13.31 20.09 14.91
C ALA A 774 -13.78 21.29 15.74
N SER A 775 -12.89 21.84 16.58
CA SER A 775 -13.15 23.06 17.36
C SER A 775 -13.45 24.25 16.44
N GLY A 776 -12.65 24.47 15.40
CA GLY A 776 -12.87 25.55 14.44
C GLY A 776 -14.17 25.39 13.64
N LEU A 777 -14.44 24.19 13.11
CA LEU A 777 -15.63 23.93 12.30
C LEU A 777 -16.93 23.92 13.14
N SER A 778 -16.86 23.56 14.42
CA SER A 778 -18.03 23.59 15.31
C SER A 778 -18.68 24.97 15.43
N THR A 779 -17.91 26.05 15.18
CA THR A 779 -18.41 27.43 15.21
C THR A 779 -19.42 27.75 14.09
N LEU A 780 -19.47 26.92 13.04
CA LEU A 780 -20.31 27.11 11.86
C LEU A 780 -21.71 26.49 12.01
N ASN A 781 -21.94 25.65 13.02
CA ASN A 781 -23.20 24.94 13.30
C ASN A 781 -23.73 24.07 12.13
N THR A 782 -22.85 23.53 11.29
CA THR A 782 -23.18 22.61 10.20
C THR A 782 -22.52 21.26 10.44
N GLY A 783 -23.21 20.15 10.14
CA GLY A 783 -22.56 18.84 10.09
C GLY A 783 -21.53 18.80 8.97
N TYR A 784 -20.47 18.01 9.18
CA TYR A 784 -19.41 17.83 8.20
C TYR A 784 -18.86 16.41 8.23
N SER A 785 -18.34 15.96 7.09
CA SER A 785 -17.58 14.72 6.94
C SER A 785 -16.20 15.00 6.35
N ILE A 786 -15.18 14.28 6.82
CA ILE A 786 -13.83 14.36 6.25
C ILE A 786 -13.69 13.30 5.16
N ASP A 787 -13.72 13.75 3.92
CA ASP A 787 -13.66 12.88 2.75
C ASP A 787 -12.21 12.45 2.46
N MET A 788 -11.26 13.37 2.64
CA MET A 788 -9.83 13.11 2.47
C MET A 788 -9.02 13.75 3.59
N TYR A 789 -8.01 13.02 4.06
CA TYR A 789 -6.97 13.50 4.96
C TYR A 789 -5.61 13.26 4.30
N ASN A 790 -4.82 14.30 4.08
CA ASN A 790 -3.47 14.18 3.54
C ASN A 790 -2.49 14.95 4.45
N LYS A 791 -1.50 14.27 5.02
CA LYS A 791 -0.45 14.87 5.86
C LYS A 791 0.90 14.60 5.24
N VAL A 792 1.72 15.64 5.10
CA VAL A 792 3.09 15.56 4.60
C VAL A 792 4.03 16.26 5.57
N ASP A 793 5.01 15.52 6.08
CA ASP A 793 6.07 16.06 6.95
C ASP A 793 7.00 17.03 6.19
N SER A 794 7.67 17.93 6.92
CA SER A 794 8.60 18.89 6.32
C SER A 794 9.76 18.20 5.59
N THR A 795 10.22 17.05 6.07
CA THR A 795 11.31 16.30 5.44
C THR A 795 10.90 15.64 4.10
N ILE A 796 9.66 15.18 3.99
CA ILE A 796 9.12 14.63 2.73
C ILE A 796 8.89 15.74 1.70
N SER A 797 8.44 16.90 2.17
CA SER A 797 8.14 18.04 1.29
C SER A 797 9.39 18.58 0.60
N ASP A 798 10.52 18.63 1.33
CA ASP A 798 11.81 19.01 0.74
C ASP A 798 12.32 17.97 -0.29
N ASP A 799 12.07 16.68 -0.06
CA ASP A 799 12.34 15.62 -1.03
C ASP A 799 11.48 15.76 -2.29
N PHE A 800 10.19 16.07 -2.15
CA PHE A 800 9.30 16.33 -3.30
C PHE A 800 9.74 17.56 -4.09
N ARG A 801 10.13 18.65 -3.42
CA ARG A 801 10.65 19.85 -4.09
C ARG A 801 11.94 19.56 -4.87
N SER A 802 12.87 18.85 -4.24
CA SER A 802 14.15 18.47 -4.85
C SER A 802 13.95 17.49 -6.00
N GLY A 803 13.11 16.48 -5.82
CA GLY A 803 12.71 15.51 -6.84
C GLY A 803 12.07 16.17 -8.05
N ALA A 804 11.10 17.08 -7.85
CA ALA A 804 10.44 17.81 -8.93
C ALA A 804 11.40 18.70 -9.72
N LYS A 805 12.30 19.40 -9.01
CA LYS A 805 13.36 20.22 -9.64
C LYS A 805 14.30 19.35 -10.48
N ASN A 806 14.79 18.25 -9.91
CA ASN A 806 15.69 17.33 -10.59
C ASN A 806 15.01 16.67 -11.80
N ALA A 807 13.77 16.20 -11.67
CA ALA A 807 12.98 15.64 -12.76
C ALA A 807 12.78 16.65 -13.91
N THR A 808 12.52 17.91 -13.59
CA THR A 808 12.34 18.97 -14.59
C THR A 808 13.65 19.27 -15.33
N ILE A 809 14.76 19.45 -14.59
CA ILE A 809 16.06 19.74 -15.20
C ILE A 809 16.53 18.56 -16.05
N PHE A 810 16.44 17.35 -15.52
CA PHE A 810 16.92 16.15 -16.20
C PHE A 810 16.06 15.80 -17.42
N SER A 811 14.73 15.98 -17.36
CA SER A 811 13.86 15.81 -18.53
C SER A 811 14.20 16.82 -19.62
N LEU A 812 14.41 18.10 -19.29
CA LEU A 812 14.83 19.12 -20.25
C LEU A 812 16.18 18.79 -20.90
N ILE A 813 17.17 18.35 -20.12
CA ILE A 813 18.49 17.96 -20.63
C ILE A 813 18.36 16.76 -21.57
N ILE A 814 17.64 15.71 -21.16
CA ILE A 814 17.48 14.50 -21.97
C ILE A 814 16.74 14.80 -23.28
N ILE A 815 15.66 15.59 -23.22
CA ILE A 815 14.93 16.01 -24.42
C ILE A 815 15.85 16.83 -25.33
N PHE A 816 16.61 17.78 -24.77
CA PHE A 816 17.55 18.58 -25.53
C PHE A 816 18.62 17.72 -26.21
N LEU A 817 19.24 16.78 -25.48
CA LEU A 817 20.23 15.85 -26.04
C LEU A 817 19.65 14.99 -27.14
N TYR A 818 18.42 14.50 -26.96
CA TYR A 818 17.71 13.73 -27.98
C TYR A 818 17.47 14.57 -29.24
N ILE A 819 16.94 15.79 -29.09
CA ILE A 819 16.70 16.71 -30.22
C ILE A 819 18.03 17.05 -30.91
N PHE A 820 19.08 17.36 -30.16
CA PHE A 820 20.39 17.69 -30.69
C PHE A 820 20.99 16.55 -31.52
N PHE A 821 20.90 15.31 -31.03
CA PHE A 821 21.38 14.14 -31.77
C PHE A 821 20.52 13.84 -33.00
N ARG A 822 19.20 13.97 -32.85
CA ARG A 822 18.23 13.57 -33.87
C ARG A 822 18.16 14.55 -35.04
N PHE A 823 18.17 15.84 -34.74
CA PHE A 823 18.06 16.91 -35.73
C PHE A 823 19.45 17.47 -36.03
N ARG A 824 20.04 16.99 -37.14
CA ARG A 824 21.39 17.36 -37.63
C ARG A 824 21.65 18.86 -37.82
N LYS A 825 20.61 19.70 -37.81
CA LYS A 825 20.73 21.16 -37.78
C LYS A 825 20.20 21.63 -36.43
N TRP A 826 21.09 22.24 -35.64
CA TRP A 826 20.79 22.84 -34.34
C TRP A 826 19.98 24.15 -34.45
N GLN A 827 19.81 24.65 -35.68
CA GLN A 827 18.99 25.80 -36.07
C GLN A 827 17.61 25.31 -36.49
#